data_AF-A0A402AVQ1-F1
#
_entry.id   AF-A0A402AVQ1-F1
#
_cell.length_a   1.000
_cell.length_b   1.000
_cell.length_c   1.000
_cell.angle_alpha   90.00
_cell.angle_beta   90.00
_cell.angle_gamma   90.00
#
_symmetry.space_group_name_H-M   'P 1'
#
loop_
_entity.id
_entity.type
_entity.pdbx_description
1 polymer ?
#
loop_
_entity_poly.entity_id
_entity_poly.type
_entity_poly.pdbx_seq_one_letter_code
_entity_poly.pdbx_strand_id
1 'polypeptide(L)'
;MTRISFRESNHYDFAMQFVSYLKYPQLGLKAYPHTLEIEVQNQVIGRLLQRICDNRAVIFPYATKNQHLWLIAGPTQHELELTITRLGRFLVPSYATFNSENNQPQFKYFDATKNELQRLGALLYPAGYYSMQAPSRHLDIILSQLDLWMDLEKEQPTLVTNSTPTYYSLQERFQTAIAATDWQEAEKIIHELQRMHMITADNVAFLQIQLLAQQQRWPEIWQRPDFASLARIRMPKAVRAALLTAFYTSTLLPLEREGGWDQALATFQQNRAKLGLLLTGRFGLTQPPIIHVFAYQAALDKDLDNLRQLATVTDSTIVHDFIQRLQQIVAPAIQVETQTSQQSQEQEDSAFSLQYKIQKALFQQNYDEAEQLVRQLDEGPEKSLILMQIAFYSSDISLANEALITYWDLPSSVQQQLESRYLFLHSYIQHLKVLTQYETTPEETNATHLQPDHINSWVEWFDYVESFSSDQITISTSLNRLLANKDTSSWTKETITQVGEKLFTYLDSSTSNASQHLRDVLLYFVEAFLADNDFPRIEGYYTDIYLILYIGIIENLHINQTYGLAILRLAEAILMQDPQKCEEVFHELYEWCEQPIPALEDWVLETFDLFAEYGLPPGLLINWYRDWLSTILNTPRNQERNKLQTWQQFGRWIQPGQDLISRLDQAIIKVVEEDTRDTIAELPAGYRIGILTLRESSAQRVKEMLLERNKGLDIRICIEKDFSEQVKAIAQKSDMVVVVTTCLKHAITYGIAPYLKGDLVYPISSGSSSILAAIEQRSKG
;
A
#
# COMPACT_ATOMS: atom_id res chain seq x y z
N MET A 1 52.90 -18.20 14.23
CA MET A 1 52.21 -19.50 14.21
C MET A 1 50.85 -19.30 14.83
N THR A 2 49.80 -19.64 14.10
CA THR A 2 48.40 -19.52 14.53
C THR A 2 47.83 -20.93 14.65
N ARG A 3 47.29 -21.28 15.81
CA ARG A 3 46.62 -22.58 16.06
C ARG A 3 45.11 -22.34 16.06
N ILE A 4 44.42 -22.99 15.14
CA ILE A 4 42.96 -22.93 15.00
C ILE A 4 42.38 -24.21 15.60
N SER A 5 41.41 -24.07 16.51
CA SER A 5 40.68 -25.20 17.10
C SER A 5 39.25 -25.20 16.56
N PHE A 6 38.81 -26.35 16.06
CA PHE A 6 37.48 -26.53 15.47
C PHE A 6 36.56 -27.21 16.49
N ARG A 7 35.36 -26.65 16.69
CA ARG A 7 34.38 -27.20 17.64
C ARG A 7 33.66 -28.45 17.13
N GLU A 8 33.53 -28.56 15.80
CA GLU A 8 32.81 -29.64 15.14
C GLU A 8 33.72 -30.37 14.16
N SER A 9 33.56 -31.70 14.08
CA SER A 9 34.32 -32.54 13.13
C SER A 9 34.10 -32.09 11.69
N ASN A 10 32.85 -31.77 11.30
CA ASN A 10 32.54 -31.36 9.92
C ASN A 10 33.30 -30.10 9.48
N HIS A 11 33.44 -29.13 10.38
CA HIS A 11 34.19 -27.90 10.12
C HIS A 11 35.70 -28.17 9.98
N TYR A 12 36.25 -29.05 10.84
CA TYR A 12 37.63 -29.51 10.73
C TYR A 12 37.86 -30.28 9.42
N ASP A 13 36.99 -31.22 9.09
CA ASP A 13 37.09 -32.07 7.89
C ASP A 13 36.98 -31.22 6.62
N PHE A 14 36.13 -30.19 6.61
CA PHE A 14 36.02 -29.23 5.51
C PHE A 14 37.28 -28.38 5.36
N ALA A 15 37.83 -27.86 6.46
CA ALA A 15 39.12 -27.16 6.45
C ALA A 15 40.26 -28.04 5.92
N MET A 16 40.26 -29.33 6.29
CA MET A 16 41.25 -30.30 5.80
C MET A 16 41.17 -30.53 4.29
N GLN A 17 40.01 -30.33 3.65
CA GLN A 17 39.88 -30.37 2.19
C GLN A 17 40.60 -29.20 1.48
N PHE A 18 40.96 -28.12 2.18
CA PHE A 18 41.78 -27.07 1.59
C PHE A 18 43.26 -27.24 1.97
N VAL A 19 43.53 -27.61 3.22
CA VAL A 19 44.88 -27.83 3.75
C VAL A 19 45.60 -28.98 3.03
N SER A 20 44.90 -30.07 2.72
CA SER A 20 45.48 -31.23 2.00
C SER A 20 45.88 -30.92 0.55
N TYR A 21 45.25 -29.91 -0.07
CA TYR A 21 45.50 -29.50 -1.46
C TYR A 21 46.57 -28.41 -1.57
N LEU A 22 46.79 -27.65 -0.50
CA LEU A 22 47.83 -26.62 -0.38
C LEU A 22 49.26 -27.20 -0.26
N LYS A 23 49.60 -28.31 -0.96
CA LYS A 23 50.90 -29.02 -0.92
C LYS A 23 52.11 -28.12 -1.31
N TYR A 24 52.45 -27.18 -0.44
CA TYR A 24 53.64 -26.37 -0.45
C TYR A 24 54.30 -26.53 0.93
N PRO A 25 55.51 -27.11 1.00
CA PRO A 25 56.26 -27.19 2.26
C PRO A 25 56.61 -25.80 2.86
N GLN A 26 56.28 -24.70 2.17
CA GLN A 26 56.55 -23.32 2.57
C GLN A 26 55.48 -22.70 3.52
N LEU A 27 54.28 -23.28 3.64
CA LEU A 27 53.20 -22.73 4.48
C LEU A 27 53.18 -23.27 5.92
N GLY A 28 54.03 -24.27 6.23
CA GLY A 28 54.25 -24.77 7.59
C GLY A 28 53.00 -25.28 8.31
N LEU A 29 52.14 -26.01 7.58
CA LEU A 29 50.88 -26.56 8.08
C LEU A 29 51.11 -27.86 8.88
N LYS A 30 50.58 -27.94 10.10
CA LYS A 30 50.51 -29.17 10.90
C LYS A 30 49.07 -29.39 11.38
N ALA A 31 48.48 -30.53 11.03
CA ALA A 31 47.14 -30.89 11.46
C ALA A 31 47.22 -31.91 12.62
N TYR A 32 46.33 -31.75 13.60
CA TYR A 32 46.20 -32.59 14.79
C TYR A 32 44.76 -33.17 14.83
N PRO A 33 44.51 -34.32 14.16
CA PRO A 33 43.16 -34.88 14.05
C PRO A 33 42.53 -35.25 15.39
N HIS A 34 43.32 -35.67 16.37
CA HIS A 34 42.81 -36.08 17.69
C HIS A 34 42.27 -34.92 18.53
N THR A 35 42.75 -33.70 18.29
CA THR A 35 42.32 -32.49 19.00
C THR A 35 41.51 -31.53 18.12
N LEU A 36 41.24 -31.92 16.86
CA LEU A 36 40.59 -31.09 15.83
C LEU A 36 41.25 -29.72 15.70
N GLU A 37 42.58 -29.69 15.61
CA GLU A 37 43.35 -28.46 15.52
C GLU A 37 44.25 -28.41 14.29
N ILE A 38 44.42 -27.22 13.73
CA ILE A 38 45.32 -26.95 12.61
C ILE A 38 46.26 -25.82 13.01
N GLU A 39 47.57 -26.09 12.98
CA GLU A 39 48.62 -25.11 13.19
C GLU A 39 49.16 -24.62 11.84
N VAL A 40 49.17 -23.31 11.64
CA VAL A 40 49.61 -22.67 10.40
C VAL A 40 50.68 -21.62 10.68
N GLN A 41 51.73 -21.57 9.86
CA GLN A 41 52.75 -20.52 9.98
C GLN A 41 52.25 -19.18 9.41
N ASN A 42 51.54 -19.21 8.28
CA ASN A 42 50.95 -18.03 7.64
C ASN A 42 49.70 -17.54 8.40
N GLN A 43 49.74 -16.31 8.91
CA GLN A 43 48.66 -15.71 9.69
C GLN A 43 47.38 -15.50 8.89
N VAL A 44 47.47 -15.11 7.62
CA VAL A 44 46.30 -14.86 6.75
C VAL A 44 45.53 -16.15 6.52
N ILE A 45 46.22 -17.25 6.21
CA ILE A 45 45.59 -18.57 6.07
C ILE A 45 44.93 -19.01 7.38
N GLY A 46 45.58 -18.74 8.52
CA GLY A 46 44.98 -18.96 9.83
C GLY A 46 43.67 -18.19 10.02
N ARG A 47 43.64 -16.90 9.66
CA ARG A 47 42.42 -16.08 9.71
C ARG A 47 41.32 -16.61 8.79
N LEU A 48 41.66 -17.05 7.57
CA LEU A 48 40.69 -17.66 6.65
C LEU A 48 40.12 -18.95 7.23
N LEU A 49 40.94 -19.78 7.89
CA LEU A 49 40.49 -21.02 8.55
C LEU A 49 39.57 -20.72 9.74
N GLN A 50 39.84 -19.64 10.48
CA GLN A 50 38.97 -19.20 11.56
C GLN A 50 37.56 -18.85 11.07
N ARG A 51 37.40 -18.33 9.84
CA ARG A 51 36.08 -18.01 9.28
C ARG A 51 35.19 -19.23 9.10
N ILE A 52 35.78 -20.41 8.87
CA ILE A 52 35.04 -21.68 8.87
C ILE A 52 34.46 -21.91 10.27
N CYS A 53 35.26 -21.77 11.34
CA CYS A 53 34.80 -21.93 12.72
C CYS A 53 33.70 -20.94 13.12
N ASP A 54 33.78 -19.71 12.60
CA ASP A 54 32.84 -18.63 12.91
C ASP A 54 31.56 -18.70 12.03
N ASN A 55 31.43 -19.73 11.17
CA ASN A 55 30.37 -19.90 10.19
C ASN A 55 30.11 -18.65 9.32
N ARG A 56 31.20 -18.06 8.80
CA ARG A 56 31.17 -16.89 7.90
C ARG A 56 31.51 -17.29 6.48
N ALA A 57 31.34 -16.38 5.52
CA ALA A 57 31.77 -16.61 4.16
C ALA A 57 33.27 -16.95 4.07
N VAL A 58 33.60 -17.99 3.32
CA VAL A 58 34.94 -18.57 3.20
C VAL A 58 35.53 -18.35 1.82
N ILE A 59 36.84 -18.18 1.76
CA ILE A 59 37.59 -17.92 0.54
C ILE A 59 38.88 -18.73 0.61
N PHE A 60 38.99 -19.77 -0.22
CA PHE A 60 40.17 -20.63 -0.18
C PHE A 60 40.70 -20.98 -1.56
N PRO A 61 42.03 -21.02 -1.72
CA PRO A 61 42.65 -21.54 -2.92
C PRO A 61 42.52 -23.06 -2.98
N TYR A 62 42.28 -23.54 -4.19
CA TYR A 62 42.23 -24.93 -4.60
C TYR A 62 43.20 -25.08 -5.77
N ALA A 63 44.28 -25.82 -5.56
CA ALA A 63 45.40 -25.88 -6.50
C ALA A 63 45.11 -26.77 -7.71
N THR A 64 45.32 -26.24 -8.91
CA THR A 64 45.46 -27.02 -10.15
C THR A 64 46.90 -26.85 -10.69
N LYS A 65 47.33 -27.71 -11.63
CA LYS A 65 48.76 -27.84 -12.02
C LYS A 65 49.48 -26.52 -12.37
N ASN A 66 48.78 -25.53 -12.92
CA ASN A 66 49.36 -24.24 -13.35
C ASN A 66 48.60 -22.97 -12.87
N GLN A 67 47.47 -23.12 -12.17
CA GLN A 67 46.62 -22.01 -11.72
C GLN A 67 45.96 -22.34 -10.37
N HIS A 68 45.70 -21.32 -9.55
CA HIS A 68 44.89 -21.49 -8.33
C HIS A 68 43.45 -21.14 -8.61
N LEU A 69 42.55 -22.08 -8.37
CA LEU A 69 41.13 -21.84 -8.35
C LEU A 69 40.75 -21.40 -6.94
N TRP A 70 40.22 -20.21 -6.76
CA TRP A 70 39.73 -19.72 -5.48
C TRP A 70 38.24 -20.01 -5.37
N LEU A 71 37.85 -20.75 -4.34
CA LEU A 71 36.46 -21.05 -4.03
C LEU A 71 35.95 -20.05 -3.00
N ILE A 72 34.79 -19.46 -3.26
CA ILE A 72 34.11 -18.52 -2.37
C ILE A 72 32.74 -19.10 -2.02
N ALA A 73 32.46 -19.37 -0.75
CA ALA A 73 31.17 -19.89 -0.29
C ALA A 73 30.66 -19.08 0.91
N GLY A 74 29.36 -19.02 1.11
CA GLY A 74 28.71 -18.24 2.17
C GLY A 74 27.58 -19.04 2.84
N PRO A 75 27.34 -18.86 4.15
CA PRO A 75 26.34 -19.64 4.87
C PRO A 75 24.92 -19.27 4.42
N THR A 76 24.71 -18.01 4.02
CA THR A 76 23.48 -17.48 3.44
C THR A 76 23.76 -16.91 2.05
N GLN A 77 22.71 -16.83 1.21
CA GLN A 77 22.81 -16.26 -0.13
C GLN A 77 23.24 -14.78 -0.08
N HIS A 78 22.67 -14.01 0.86
CA HIS A 78 23.05 -12.61 1.06
C HIS A 78 24.54 -12.43 1.38
N GLU A 79 25.09 -13.23 2.31
CA GLU A 79 26.51 -13.13 2.68
C GLU A 79 27.44 -13.57 1.54
N LEU A 80 27.02 -14.58 0.77
CA LEU A 80 27.74 -15.04 -0.42
C LEU A 80 27.81 -13.96 -1.51
N GLU A 81 26.68 -13.34 -1.85
CA GLU A 81 26.56 -12.27 -2.86
C GLU A 81 27.33 -11.00 -2.45
N LEU A 82 27.26 -10.65 -1.17
CA LEU A 82 28.00 -9.52 -0.61
C LEU A 82 29.51 -9.78 -0.62
N THR A 83 29.94 -11.01 -0.30
CA THR A 83 31.35 -11.41 -0.31
C THR A 83 31.94 -11.43 -1.73
N ILE A 84 31.25 -12.04 -2.70
CA ILE A 84 31.71 -12.07 -4.10
C ILE A 84 31.79 -10.67 -4.69
N THR A 85 30.85 -9.78 -4.35
CA THR A 85 30.86 -8.38 -4.81
C THR A 85 32.05 -7.62 -4.25
N ARG A 86 32.34 -7.77 -2.95
CA ARG A 86 33.48 -7.11 -2.30
C ARG A 86 34.81 -7.61 -2.86
N LEU A 87 34.97 -8.93 -2.96
CA LEU A 87 36.20 -9.54 -3.48
C LEU A 87 36.40 -9.28 -4.96
N GLY A 88 35.32 -9.26 -5.74
CA GLY A 88 35.34 -8.90 -7.16
C GLY A 88 36.00 -7.54 -7.37
N ARG A 89 35.72 -6.55 -6.51
CA ARG A 89 36.34 -5.21 -6.58
C ARG A 89 37.81 -5.18 -6.18
N PHE A 90 38.23 -6.06 -5.27
CA PHE A 90 39.61 -6.12 -4.77
C PHE A 90 40.55 -6.94 -5.65
N LEU A 91 40.04 -8.03 -6.24
CA LEU A 91 40.86 -9.07 -6.86
C LEU A 91 40.68 -9.14 -8.39
N VAL A 92 39.51 -8.76 -8.93
CA VAL A 92 39.19 -8.91 -10.35
C VAL A 92 39.12 -7.53 -11.03
N PRO A 93 39.69 -7.36 -12.24
CA PRO A 93 40.42 -8.33 -13.06
C PRO A 93 41.94 -8.39 -12.78
N SER A 94 42.45 -7.54 -11.88
CA SER A 94 43.90 -7.29 -11.75
C SER A 94 44.71 -8.50 -11.29
N TYR A 95 44.15 -9.33 -10.40
CA TYR A 95 44.87 -10.46 -9.79
C TYR A 95 44.20 -11.81 -10.06
N ALA A 96 42.89 -11.82 -10.29
CA ALA A 96 42.08 -13.00 -10.58
C ALA A 96 41.03 -12.71 -11.67
N THR A 97 40.50 -13.77 -12.29
CA THR A 97 39.43 -13.72 -13.29
C THR A 97 38.35 -14.75 -12.96
N PHE A 98 37.10 -14.49 -13.30
CA PHE A 98 36.01 -15.46 -13.22
C PHE A 98 36.04 -16.43 -14.40
N ASN A 99 35.51 -17.64 -14.18
CA ASN A 99 35.51 -18.74 -15.16
C ASN A 99 34.37 -18.59 -16.17
N SER A 100 34.26 -17.46 -16.84
CA SER A 100 33.27 -17.19 -17.89
C SER A 100 33.87 -16.37 -19.02
N GLU A 101 33.27 -16.47 -20.21
CA GLU A 101 33.77 -15.78 -21.42
C GLU A 101 33.85 -14.24 -21.24
N ASN A 102 33.00 -13.68 -20.38
CA ASN A 102 32.92 -12.25 -20.09
C ASN A 102 33.49 -11.84 -18.72
N ASN A 103 34.22 -12.73 -18.04
CA ASN A 103 34.77 -12.45 -16.70
C ASN A 103 33.69 -12.04 -15.67
N GLN A 104 32.51 -12.66 -15.75
CA GLN A 104 31.41 -12.54 -14.78
C GLN A 104 31.36 -13.73 -13.80
N PRO A 105 30.94 -13.52 -12.54
CA PRO A 105 30.85 -14.57 -11.54
C PRO A 105 29.76 -15.60 -11.90
N GLN A 106 30.13 -16.87 -11.97
CA GLN A 106 29.19 -17.98 -12.20
C GLN A 106 28.84 -18.67 -10.89
N PHE A 107 27.55 -18.66 -10.57
CA PHE A 107 27.00 -19.29 -9.39
C PHE A 107 26.88 -20.81 -9.55
N LYS A 108 27.23 -21.57 -8.52
CA LYS A 108 27.17 -23.05 -8.50
C LYS A 108 26.71 -23.56 -7.14
N TYR A 109 25.97 -24.67 -7.14
CA TYR A 109 25.66 -25.41 -5.92
C TYR A 109 26.69 -26.49 -5.64
N PHE A 110 26.87 -26.80 -4.36
CA PHE A 110 27.59 -27.99 -3.94
C PHE A 110 26.74 -29.24 -4.16
N ASP A 111 27.35 -30.29 -4.70
CA ASP A 111 26.67 -31.56 -4.97
C ASP A 111 27.03 -32.62 -3.91
N ALA A 112 26.07 -32.93 -3.05
CA ALA A 112 26.27 -33.85 -1.92
C ALA A 112 26.68 -35.28 -2.33
N THR A 113 26.50 -35.66 -3.60
CA THR A 113 26.81 -37.00 -4.11
C THR A 113 28.23 -37.14 -4.67
N LYS A 114 28.97 -36.03 -4.77
CA LYS A 114 30.32 -36.01 -5.36
C LYS A 114 31.41 -36.24 -4.31
N ASN A 115 32.50 -35.49 -4.39
CA ASN A 115 33.65 -35.65 -3.50
C ASN A 115 33.37 -35.06 -2.11
N GLU A 116 34.28 -35.33 -1.17
CA GLU A 116 34.13 -34.93 0.23
C GLU A 116 33.99 -33.40 0.41
N LEU A 117 34.70 -32.61 -0.41
CA LEU A 117 34.56 -31.15 -0.42
C LEU A 117 33.14 -30.71 -0.82
N GLN A 118 32.53 -31.36 -1.82
CA GLN A 118 31.18 -31.06 -2.26
C GLN A 118 30.13 -31.52 -1.24
N ARG A 119 30.33 -32.69 -0.63
CA ARG A 119 29.47 -33.19 0.45
C ARG A 119 29.46 -32.27 1.67
N LEU A 120 30.63 -31.90 2.17
CA LEU A 120 30.77 -31.01 3.32
C LEU A 120 30.38 -29.57 2.99
N GLY A 121 30.65 -29.11 1.75
CA GLY A 121 30.22 -27.81 1.26
C GLY A 121 28.70 -27.68 1.21
N ALA A 122 27.97 -28.71 0.75
CA ALA A 122 26.51 -28.71 0.75
C ALA A 122 25.91 -28.68 2.17
N LEU A 123 26.62 -29.26 3.15
CA LEU A 123 26.20 -29.27 4.55
C LEU A 123 26.44 -27.92 5.25
N LEU A 124 27.62 -27.33 5.07
CA LEU A 124 28.02 -26.11 5.78
C LEU A 124 27.62 -24.82 5.04
N TYR A 125 27.54 -24.86 3.71
CA TYR A 125 27.29 -23.70 2.85
C TYR A 125 26.21 -24.03 1.80
N PRO A 126 24.94 -24.21 2.22
CA PRO A 126 23.85 -24.62 1.33
C PRO A 126 23.53 -23.57 0.26
N ALA A 127 23.88 -22.31 0.50
CA ALA A 127 23.72 -21.21 -0.45
C ALA A 127 24.57 -21.35 -1.72
N GLY A 128 25.54 -22.27 -1.77
CA GLY A 128 26.39 -22.51 -2.94
C GLY A 128 27.73 -21.78 -2.88
N TYR A 129 28.39 -21.68 -4.04
CA TYR A 129 29.72 -21.10 -4.17
C TYR A 129 29.97 -20.45 -5.54
N TYR A 130 30.90 -19.51 -5.55
CA TYR A 130 31.54 -18.95 -6.74
C TYR A 130 32.98 -19.42 -6.86
N SER A 131 33.53 -19.35 -8.07
CA SER A 131 34.94 -19.70 -8.32
C SER A 131 35.67 -18.66 -9.16
N MET A 132 36.89 -18.31 -8.76
CA MET A 132 37.80 -17.43 -9.49
C MET A 132 39.08 -18.19 -9.84
N GLN A 133 39.76 -17.83 -10.92
CA GLN A 133 41.08 -18.31 -11.29
C GLN A 133 42.12 -17.22 -11.09
N ALA A 134 43.26 -17.57 -10.53
CA ALA A 134 44.40 -16.68 -10.38
C ALA A 134 45.71 -17.37 -10.79
N PRO A 135 46.62 -16.67 -11.47
CA PRO A 135 47.98 -17.15 -11.70
C PRO A 135 48.72 -17.43 -10.38
N SER A 136 49.51 -18.51 -10.31
CA SER A 136 50.24 -18.87 -9.08
C SER A 136 51.19 -17.79 -8.58
N ARG A 137 51.71 -16.93 -9.45
CA ARG A 137 52.55 -15.77 -9.10
C ARG A 137 51.83 -14.69 -8.27
N HIS A 138 50.50 -14.64 -8.29
CA HIS A 138 49.72 -13.64 -7.57
C HIS A 138 49.28 -14.11 -6.17
N LEU A 139 49.66 -15.32 -5.76
CA LEU A 139 49.22 -15.91 -4.48
C LEU A 139 49.50 -14.97 -3.29
N ASP A 140 50.73 -14.48 -3.16
CA ASP A 140 51.11 -13.60 -2.04
C ASP A 140 50.37 -12.26 -2.06
N ILE A 141 50.14 -11.71 -3.26
CA ILE A 141 49.40 -10.46 -3.43
C ILE A 141 47.93 -10.66 -3.03
N ILE A 142 47.31 -11.75 -3.48
CA ILE A 142 45.91 -12.06 -3.15
C ILE A 142 45.77 -12.27 -1.64
N LEU A 143 46.70 -13.00 -1.00
CA LEU A 143 46.68 -13.15 0.46
C LEU A 143 46.80 -11.81 1.18
N SER A 144 47.68 -10.91 0.72
CA SER A 144 47.78 -9.57 1.30
C SER A 144 46.49 -8.76 1.13
N GLN A 145 45.81 -8.86 -0.01
CA GLN A 145 44.53 -8.17 -0.24
C GLN A 145 43.40 -8.75 0.60
N LEU A 146 43.37 -10.07 0.77
CA LEU A 146 42.41 -10.73 1.65
C LEU A 146 42.61 -10.34 3.12
N ASP A 147 43.86 -10.16 3.55
CA ASP A 147 44.16 -9.71 4.90
C ASP A 147 43.63 -8.29 5.15
N LEU A 148 43.90 -7.37 4.22
CA LEU A 148 43.38 -6.00 4.25
C LEU A 148 41.83 -5.98 4.25
N TRP A 149 41.20 -6.80 3.40
CA TRP A 149 39.74 -6.92 3.37
C TRP A 149 39.18 -7.38 4.72
N MET A 150 39.81 -8.38 5.36
CA MET A 150 39.37 -8.86 6.67
C MET A 150 39.61 -7.85 7.80
N ASP A 151 40.53 -6.89 7.64
CA ASP A 151 40.72 -5.79 8.58
C ASP A 151 39.64 -4.71 8.40
N LEU A 152 39.36 -4.31 7.17
CA LEU A 152 38.30 -3.35 6.85
C LEU A 152 36.92 -3.86 7.26
N GLU A 153 36.66 -5.17 7.14
CA GLU A 153 35.40 -5.77 7.59
C GLU A 153 35.21 -5.65 9.11
N LYS A 154 36.28 -5.72 9.90
CA LYS A 154 36.22 -5.54 11.36
C LYS A 154 35.98 -4.09 11.77
N GLU A 155 36.48 -3.16 10.96
CA GLU A 155 36.34 -1.72 11.19
C GLU A 155 35.04 -1.15 10.60
N GLN A 156 34.20 -1.98 9.96
CA GLN A 156 32.96 -1.53 9.35
C GLN A 156 32.01 -0.96 10.43
N PRO A 157 31.62 0.33 10.35
CA PRO A 157 30.68 0.90 11.30
C PRO A 157 29.30 0.26 11.13
N THR A 158 28.62 -0.01 12.24
CA THR A 158 27.21 -0.41 12.24
C THR A 158 26.38 0.74 11.69
N LEU A 159 25.96 0.61 10.42
CA LEU A 159 24.98 1.51 9.82
C LEU A 159 23.63 1.24 10.50
N VAL A 160 23.31 2.00 11.54
CA VAL A 160 21.95 2.07 12.07
C VAL A 160 21.14 2.87 11.06
N THR A 161 20.41 2.17 10.20
CA THR A 161 19.33 2.80 9.44
C THR A 161 18.27 3.22 10.44
N ASN A 162 18.26 4.51 10.79
CA ASN A 162 17.11 5.10 11.46
C ASN A 162 15.95 5.10 10.45
N SER A 163 15.22 4.00 10.34
CA SER A 163 13.90 4.03 9.72
C SER A 163 13.00 4.86 10.63
N THR A 164 12.50 5.99 10.11
CA THR A 164 11.40 6.67 10.76
C THR A 164 10.21 5.70 10.80
N PRO A 165 9.63 5.42 11.97
CA PRO A 165 8.52 4.47 12.07
C PRO A 165 7.33 4.99 11.27
N THR A 166 6.75 4.12 10.44
CA THR A 166 5.54 4.41 9.65
C THR A 166 4.28 4.14 10.47
N TYR A 167 3.15 4.73 10.07
CA TYR A 167 1.84 4.48 10.71
C TYR A 167 1.55 2.97 10.85
N TYR A 168 1.79 2.19 9.78
CA TYR A 168 1.60 0.74 9.78
C TYR A 168 2.48 0.03 10.81
N SER A 169 3.78 0.33 10.83
CA SER A 169 4.70 -0.26 11.81
C SER A 169 4.31 0.08 13.25
N LEU A 170 3.75 1.26 13.48
CA LEU A 170 3.24 1.69 14.78
C LEU A 170 1.92 1.01 15.11
N GLN A 171 0.98 0.86 14.18
CA GLN A 171 -0.28 0.14 14.39
C GLN A 171 -0.05 -1.35 14.69
N GLU A 172 0.83 -2.01 13.94
CA GLU A 172 1.19 -3.42 14.17
C GLU A 172 1.84 -3.60 15.55
N ARG A 173 2.77 -2.70 15.91
CA ARG A 173 3.35 -2.65 17.26
C ARG A 173 2.29 -2.37 18.32
N PHE A 174 1.29 -1.54 18.05
CA PHE A 174 0.18 -1.27 18.97
C PHE A 174 -0.68 -2.51 19.20
N GLN A 175 -1.09 -3.22 18.12
CA GLN A 175 -1.86 -4.46 18.24
C GLN A 175 -1.07 -5.54 18.99
N THR A 176 0.23 -5.64 18.73
CA THR A 176 1.14 -6.54 19.43
C THR A 176 1.24 -6.17 20.92
N ALA A 177 1.38 -4.88 21.23
CA ALA A 177 1.47 -4.39 22.61
C ALA A 177 0.18 -4.65 23.42
N ILE A 178 -1.00 -4.39 22.85
CA ILE A 178 -2.27 -4.68 23.54
C ILE A 178 -2.50 -6.18 23.73
N ALA A 179 -2.09 -7.02 22.78
CA ALA A 179 -2.18 -8.48 22.90
C ALA A 179 -1.20 -9.03 23.94
N ALA A 180 0.00 -8.43 24.05
CA ALA A 180 1.00 -8.75 25.06
C ALA A 180 0.73 -8.11 26.43
N THR A 181 -0.36 -7.35 26.58
CA THR A 181 -0.71 -6.57 27.79
C THR A 181 0.35 -5.53 28.20
N ASP A 182 1.16 -5.07 27.25
CA ASP A 182 2.14 -4.00 27.45
C ASP A 182 1.50 -2.62 27.21
N TRP A 183 0.83 -2.13 28.25
CA TRP A 183 0.09 -0.87 28.20
C TRP A 183 0.98 0.36 28.01
N GLN A 184 2.19 0.31 28.57
CA GLN A 184 3.11 1.44 28.52
C GLN A 184 3.65 1.65 27.10
N GLU A 185 3.93 0.56 26.39
CA GLU A 185 4.34 0.62 24.99
C GLU A 185 3.18 1.06 24.09
N ALA A 186 1.96 0.55 24.34
CA ALA A 186 0.77 0.97 23.58
C ALA A 186 0.47 2.49 23.72
N GLU A 187 0.62 3.07 24.91
CA GLU A 187 0.46 4.52 25.13
C GLU A 187 1.56 5.34 24.45
N LYS A 188 2.82 4.89 24.51
CA LYS A 188 3.92 5.55 23.80
C LYS A 188 3.67 5.58 22.29
N ILE A 189 3.18 4.48 21.73
CA ILE A 189 2.87 4.39 20.30
C ILE A 189 1.75 5.36 19.91
N ILE A 190 0.68 5.49 20.71
CA ILE A 190 -0.37 6.49 20.47
C ILE A 190 0.23 7.91 20.48
N HIS A 191 1.13 8.22 21.43
CA HIS A 191 1.80 9.51 21.48
C HIS A 191 2.77 9.75 20.32
N GLU A 192 3.48 8.72 19.85
CA GLU A 192 4.33 8.79 18.66
C GLU A 192 3.49 9.07 17.40
N LEU A 193 2.37 8.35 17.23
CA LEU A 193 1.41 8.58 16.14
C LEU A 193 0.86 10.01 16.14
N GLN A 194 0.54 10.55 17.32
CA GLN A 194 0.07 11.93 17.49
C GLN A 194 1.17 12.96 17.18
N ARG A 195 2.37 12.78 17.73
CA ARG A 195 3.50 13.70 17.55
C ARG A 195 3.92 13.80 16.09
N MET A 196 3.80 12.70 15.35
CA MET A 196 4.12 12.63 13.92
C MET A 196 2.94 13.05 13.01
N HIS A 197 1.81 13.49 13.56
CA HIS A 197 0.59 13.88 12.81
C HIS A 197 0.06 12.79 11.84
N MET A 198 0.34 11.51 12.13
CA MET A 198 -0.05 10.37 11.29
C MET A 198 -1.47 9.86 11.56
N ILE A 199 -2.24 10.53 12.42
CA ILE A 199 -3.55 10.07 12.86
C ILE A 199 -4.50 11.25 13.13
N THR A 200 -5.78 11.10 12.76
CA THR A 200 -6.83 12.09 13.04
C THR A 200 -7.28 12.04 14.50
N ALA A 201 -7.90 13.12 14.98
CA ALA A 201 -8.39 13.19 16.36
C ALA A 201 -9.41 12.07 16.68
N ASP A 202 -10.26 11.69 15.72
CA ASP A 202 -11.25 10.62 15.89
C ASP A 202 -10.59 9.23 15.97
N ASN A 203 -9.60 8.96 15.13
CA ASN A 203 -8.87 7.68 15.14
C ASN A 203 -8.02 7.53 16.40
N VAL A 204 -7.44 8.61 16.92
CA VAL A 204 -6.82 8.64 18.25
C VAL A 204 -7.82 8.21 19.33
N ALA A 205 -9.03 8.77 19.30
CA ALA A 205 -10.06 8.43 20.27
C ALA A 205 -10.43 6.94 20.19
N PHE A 206 -10.50 6.36 18.98
CA PHE A 206 -10.74 4.93 18.79
C PHE A 206 -9.63 4.05 19.38
N LEU A 207 -8.36 4.37 19.14
CA LEU A 207 -7.23 3.61 19.72
C LEU A 207 -7.20 3.72 21.25
N GLN A 208 -7.51 4.89 21.79
CA GLN A 208 -7.64 5.09 23.24
C GLN A 208 -8.80 4.26 23.82
N ILE A 209 -9.96 4.22 23.15
CA ILE A 209 -11.09 3.40 23.58
C ILE A 209 -10.73 1.92 23.53
N GLN A 210 -10.04 1.46 22.49
CA GLN A 210 -9.59 0.08 22.37
C GLN A 210 -8.59 -0.29 23.48
N LEU A 211 -7.65 0.60 23.79
CA LEU A 211 -6.71 0.42 24.91
C LEU A 211 -7.44 0.33 26.26
N LEU A 212 -8.34 1.29 26.55
CA LEU A 212 -9.13 1.30 27.78
C LEU A 212 -10.04 0.07 27.90
N ALA A 213 -10.57 -0.42 26.78
CA ALA A 213 -11.41 -1.61 26.74
C ALA A 213 -10.61 -2.88 27.08
N GLN A 214 -9.39 -3.01 26.54
CA GLN A 214 -8.48 -4.12 26.90
C GLN A 214 -8.05 -4.06 28.37
N GLN A 215 -7.93 -2.86 28.94
CA GLN A 215 -7.68 -2.64 30.37
C GLN A 215 -8.94 -2.82 31.25
N GLN A 216 -10.11 -3.08 30.66
CA GLN A 216 -11.41 -3.14 31.36
C GLN A 216 -11.77 -1.87 32.15
N ARG A 217 -11.26 -0.70 31.72
CA ARG A 217 -11.50 0.61 32.35
C ARG A 217 -12.79 1.24 31.82
N TRP A 218 -13.89 0.50 31.98
CA TRP A 218 -15.20 0.85 31.44
C TRP A 218 -15.76 2.21 31.91
N PRO A 219 -15.62 2.62 33.20
CA PRO A 219 -16.11 3.92 33.65
C PRO A 219 -15.47 5.10 32.91
N GLU A 220 -14.20 4.97 32.54
CA GLU A 220 -13.45 6.01 31.86
C GLU A 220 -13.91 6.18 30.41
N ILE A 221 -14.30 5.09 29.75
CA ILE A 221 -14.90 5.12 28.41
C ILE A 221 -16.26 5.83 28.46
N TRP A 222 -17.11 5.54 29.45
CA TRP A 222 -18.44 6.14 29.55
C TRP A 222 -18.42 7.64 29.92
N GLN A 223 -17.46 8.05 30.76
CA GLN A 223 -17.32 9.42 31.26
C GLN A 223 -16.58 10.35 30.29
N ARG A 224 -16.13 9.86 29.12
CA ARG A 224 -15.44 10.71 28.16
C ARG A 224 -16.33 11.87 27.68
N PRO A 225 -15.79 13.08 27.53
CA PRO A 225 -16.55 14.25 27.06
C PRO A 225 -16.97 14.11 25.59
N ASP A 226 -16.23 13.35 24.78
CA ASP A 226 -16.46 13.14 23.35
C ASP A 226 -17.38 11.94 23.04
N PHE A 227 -17.82 11.17 24.05
CA PHE A 227 -18.61 9.93 23.84
C PHE A 227 -19.82 10.13 22.92
N ALA A 228 -20.63 11.16 23.19
CA ALA A 228 -21.86 11.42 22.44
C ALA A 228 -21.59 11.81 20.98
N SER A 229 -20.44 12.46 20.73
CA SER A 229 -20.00 12.83 19.38
C SER A 229 -19.51 11.59 18.63
N LEU A 230 -18.71 10.74 19.28
CA LEU A 230 -18.21 9.48 18.70
C LEU A 230 -19.36 8.53 18.35
N ALA A 231 -20.37 8.41 19.22
CA ALA A 231 -21.56 7.57 19.01
C ALA A 231 -22.44 7.98 17.81
N ARG A 232 -22.14 9.09 17.14
CA ARG A 232 -22.83 9.58 15.93
C ARG A 232 -22.04 9.36 14.63
N ILE A 233 -20.82 8.85 14.72
CA ILE A 233 -19.92 8.60 13.58
C ILE A 233 -19.87 7.08 13.32
N ARG A 234 -19.67 6.67 12.06
CA ARG A 234 -19.48 5.24 11.70
C ARG A 234 -18.15 4.75 12.28
N MET A 235 -18.14 3.60 12.95
CA MET A 235 -16.97 3.12 13.71
C MET A 235 -16.75 1.59 13.62
N PRO A 236 -15.53 1.10 13.92
CA PRO A 236 -15.24 -0.34 13.94
C PRO A 236 -16.04 -1.14 14.98
N LYS A 237 -16.33 -2.43 14.68
CA LYS A 237 -17.08 -3.36 15.55
C LYS A 237 -16.53 -3.44 16.97
N ALA A 238 -15.20 -3.50 17.11
CA ALA A 238 -14.53 -3.60 18.41
C ALA A 238 -14.74 -2.34 19.28
N VAL A 239 -14.68 -1.15 18.66
CA VAL A 239 -14.91 0.13 19.36
C VAL A 239 -16.39 0.27 19.74
N ARG A 240 -17.30 -0.12 18.83
CA ARG A 240 -18.75 -0.14 19.10
C ARG A 240 -19.09 -1.06 20.27
N ALA A 241 -18.56 -2.27 20.27
CA ALA A 241 -18.73 -3.25 21.36
C ALA A 241 -18.19 -2.69 22.69
N ALA A 242 -17.01 -2.05 22.67
CA ALA A 242 -16.42 -1.43 23.86
C ALA A 242 -17.28 -0.29 24.42
N LEU A 243 -17.85 0.57 23.58
CA LEU A 243 -18.71 1.69 24.01
C LEU A 243 -20.03 1.19 24.61
N LEU A 244 -20.67 0.18 24.00
CA LEU A 244 -21.89 -0.43 24.53
C LEU A 244 -21.61 -1.16 25.86
N THR A 245 -20.51 -1.90 25.93
CA THR A 245 -20.05 -2.57 27.16
C THR A 245 -19.75 -1.56 28.27
N ALA A 246 -19.12 -0.43 27.92
CA ALA A 246 -18.83 0.63 28.87
C ALA A 246 -20.09 1.24 29.49
N PHE A 247 -21.10 1.52 28.67
CA PHE A 247 -22.40 2.00 29.13
C PHE A 247 -23.08 0.99 30.07
N TYR A 248 -23.18 -0.27 29.64
CA TYR A 248 -23.79 -1.34 30.43
C TYR A 248 -23.11 -1.50 31.79
N THR A 249 -21.79 -1.73 31.79
CA THR A 249 -21.03 -2.01 33.01
C THR A 249 -20.97 -0.82 33.97
N SER A 250 -20.97 0.41 33.46
CA SER A 250 -20.83 1.61 34.29
C SER A 250 -22.14 2.12 34.85
N THR A 251 -23.26 1.94 34.15
CA THR A 251 -24.55 2.53 34.55
C THR A 251 -25.65 1.50 34.84
N LEU A 252 -25.73 0.41 34.09
CA LEU A 252 -26.85 -0.54 34.22
C LEU A 252 -26.50 -1.64 35.22
N LEU A 253 -25.33 -2.26 35.08
CA LEU A 253 -24.87 -3.35 35.93
C LEU A 253 -24.89 -3.04 37.45
N PRO A 254 -24.52 -1.82 37.93
CA PRO A 254 -24.64 -1.50 39.36
C PRO A 254 -26.10 -1.53 39.84
N LEU A 255 -27.03 -0.97 39.06
CA LEU A 255 -28.46 -0.92 39.39
C LEU A 255 -29.09 -2.31 39.37
N GLU A 256 -28.63 -3.19 38.47
CA GLU A 256 -29.04 -4.59 38.42
C GLU A 256 -28.62 -5.37 39.67
N ARG A 257 -27.39 -5.16 40.14
CA ARG A 257 -26.87 -5.80 41.36
C ARG A 257 -27.64 -5.39 42.62
N GLU A 258 -28.16 -4.17 42.63
CA GLU A 258 -29.01 -3.63 43.70
C GLU A 258 -30.49 -4.04 43.56
N GLY A 259 -30.86 -4.69 42.46
CA GLY A 259 -32.24 -5.10 42.17
C GLY A 259 -33.16 -3.96 41.74
N GLY A 260 -32.61 -2.79 41.38
CA GLY A 260 -33.31 -1.56 40.99
C GLY A 260 -33.69 -1.53 39.50
N TRP A 261 -34.44 -2.52 39.03
CA TRP A 261 -34.74 -2.70 37.60
C TRP A 261 -35.53 -1.55 36.95
N ASP A 262 -36.52 -1.01 37.65
CA ASP A 262 -37.30 0.15 37.17
C ASP A 262 -36.41 1.40 37.03
N GLN A 263 -35.44 1.55 37.94
CA GLN A 263 -34.46 2.63 37.89
C GLN A 263 -33.45 2.40 36.76
N ALA A 264 -33.06 1.16 36.48
CA ALA A 264 -32.20 0.82 35.35
C ALA A 264 -32.89 1.12 34.00
N LEU A 265 -34.18 0.79 33.85
CA LEU A 265 -34.99 1.14 32.68
C LEU A 265 -35.11 2.66 32.49
N ALA A 266 -35.40 3.39 33.56
CA ALA A 266 -35.46 4.85 33.52
C ALA A 266 -34.10 5.48 33.15
N THR A 267 -33.01 4.92 33.69
CA THR A 267 -31.63 5.36 33.40
C THR A 267 -31.25 5.08 31.94
N PHE A 268 -31.65 3.93 31.39
CA PHE A 268 -31.47 3.63 29.98
C PHE A 268 -32.23 4.62 29.10
N GLN A 269 -33.50 4.89 29.41
CA GLN A 269 -34.34 5.81 28.64
C GLN A 269 -33.73 7.21 28.57
N GLN A 270 -33.19 7.72 29.69
CA GLN A 270 -32.52 9.02 29.75
C GLN A 270 -31.25 9.07 28.90
N ASN A 271 -30.52 7.95 28.78
CA ASN A 271 -29.25 7.88 28.05
C ASN A 271 -29.39 7.41 26.59
N ARG A 272 -30.60 7.03 26.14
CA ARG A 272 -30.86 6.55 24.77
C ARG A 272 -30.37 7.53 23.70
N ALA A 273 -30.58 8.84 23.89
CA ALA A 273 -30.12 9.87 22.96
C ALA A 273 -28.58 10.01 22.90
N LYS A 274 -27.88 9.68 23.98
CA LYS A 274 -26.41 9.69 24.06
C LYS A 274 -25.78 8.49 23.33
N LEU A 275 -26.51 7.38 23.21
CA LEU A 275 -26.05 6.17 22.52
C LEU A 275 -26.16 6.25 20.99
N GLY A 276 -27.04 7.10 20.45
CA GLY A 276 -27.05 7.46 19.01
C GLY A 276 -27.10 6.25 18.06
N LEU A 277 -26.16 6.20 17.11
CA LEU A 277 -26.05 5.13 16.10
C LEU A 277 -25.57 3.78 16.69
N LEU A 278 -25.16 3.73 17.96
CA LEU A 278 -24.76 2.47 18.59
C LEU A 278 -25.94 1.49 18.76
N LEU A 279 -27.17 2.00 18.75
CA LEU A 279 -28.42 1.22 18.85
C LEU A 279 -29.00 0.82 17.48
N THR A 280 -28.38 1.22 16.37
CA THR A 280 -28.87 0.90 15.01
C THR A 280 -28.24 -0.40 14.50
N GLY A 281 -29.07 -1.42 14.25
CA GLY A 281 -28.67 -2.79 13.88
C GLY A 281 -28.09 -3.59 15.06
N ARG A 282 -28.42 -4.89 15.14
CA ARG A 282 -27.98 -5.80 16.23
C ARG A 282 -26.66 -6.48 15.85
N PHE A 283 -25.56 -6.05 16.44
CA PHE A 283 -24.24 -6.62 16.17
C PHE A 283 -23.56 -7.02 17.49
N GLY A 284 -22.94 -8.19 17.51
CA GLY A 284 -22.20 -8.67 18.68
C GLY A 284 -23.08 -9.23 19.80
N LEU A 285 -24.23 -9.83 19.48
CA LEU A 285 -25.11 -10.50 20.46
C LEU A 285 -24.45 -11.76 21.07
N THR A 286 -23.21 -12.05 20.73
CA THR A 286 -22.38 -13.07 21.40
C THR A 286 -21.81 -12.58 22.73
N GLN A 287 -21.74 -11.26 22.96
CA GLN A 287 -21.23 -10.69 24.21
C GLN A 287 -22.38 -10.37 25.18
N PRO A 288 -22.41 -10.95 26.40
CA PRO A 288 -23.50 -10.74 27.36
C PRO A 288 -23.84 -9.25 27.66
N PRO A 289 -22.87 -8.33 27.82
CA PRO A 289 -23.16 -6.91 28.04
C PRO A 289 -23.99 -6.26 26.92
N ILE A 290 -23.76 -6.68 25.67
CA ILE A 290 -24.43 -6.11 24.50
C ILE A 290 -25.87 -6.63 24.42
N ILE A 291 -26.07 -7.92 24.70
CA ILE A 291 -27.41 -8.53 24.80
C ILE A 291 -28.25 -7.78 25.83
N HIS A 292 -27.67 -7.46 26.99
CA HIS A 292 -28.39 -6.76 28.05
C HIS A 292 -28.83 -5.36 27.62
N VAL A 293 -27.97 -4.60 26.91
CA VAL A 293 -28.33 -3.28 26.36
C VAL A 293 -29.51 -3.38 25.37
N PHE A 294 -29.46 -4.33 24.44
CA PHE A 294 -30.56 -4.51 23.48
C PHE A 294 -31.83 -5.07 24.14
N ALA A 295 -31.71 -5.85 25.20
CA ALA A 295 -32.85 -6.30 26.00
C ALA A 295 -33.52 -5.13 26.75
N TYR A 296 -32.77 -4.17 27.30
CA TYR A 296 -33.36 -2.94 27.84
C TYR A 296 -34.06 -2.10 26.77
N GLN A 297 -33.49 -2.03 25.56
CA GLN A 297 -34.14 -1.37 24.44
C GLN A 297 -35.49 -2.05 24.11
N ALA A 298 -35.49 -3.37 23.97
CA ALA A 298 -36.71 -4.14 23.69
C ALA A 298 -37.75 -4.02 24.82
N ALA A 299 -37.30 -4.00 26.08
CA ALA A 299 -38.18 -3.79 27.24
C ALA A 299 -38.83 -2.39 27.25
N LEU A 300 -38.08 -1.33 26.90
CA LEU A 300 -38.62 0.03 26.77
C LEU A 300 -39.55 0.19 25.57
N ASP A 301 -39.21 -0.45 24.45
CA ASP A 301 -40.03 -0.46 23.23
C ASP A 301 -41.27 -1.38 23.38
N LYS A 302 -41.43 -2.04 24.54
CA LYS A 302 -42.50 -2.98 24.90
C LYS A 302 -42.62 -4.17 23.94
N ASP A 303 -41.52 -4.54 23.31
CA ASP A 303 -41.45 -5.60 22.32
C ASP A 303 -41.08 -6.92 23.01
N LEU A 304 -42.12 -7.62 23.49
CA LEU A 304 -41.98 -8.90 24.20
C LEU A 304 -41.46 -10.03 23.30
N ASP A 305 -41.78 -9.98 22.00
CA ASP A 305 -41.33 -10.99 21.06
C ASP A 305 -39.83 -10.88 20.83
N ASN A 306 -39.34 -9.65 20.76
CA ASN A 306 -37.92 -9.36 20.64
C ASN A 306 -37.12 -9.72 21.90
N LEU A 307 -37.68 -9.48 23.09
CA LEU A 307 -37.10 -10.00 24.34
C LEU A 307 -36.99 -11.54 24.35
N ARG A 308 -38.00 -12.24 23.83
CA ARG A 308 -37.96 -13.72 23.73
C ARG A 308 -36.88 -14.20 22.75
N GLN A 309 -36.69 -13.49 21.65
CA GLN A 309 -35.64 -13.78 20.67
C GLN A 309 -34.23 -13.53 21.23
N LEU A 310 -34.02 -12.50 22.06
CA LEU A 310 -32.72 -12.28 22.67
C LEU A 310 -32.36 -13.37 23.70
N ALA A 311 -33.35 -14.08 24.26
CA ALA A 311 -33.11 -15.22 25.15
C ALA A 311 -32.62 -16.46 24.40
N THR A 312 -33.01 -16.65 23.14
CA THR A 312 -32.62 -17.83 22.34
C THR A 312 -31.21 -17.74 21.76
N VAL A 313 -30.58 -16.56 21.78
CA VAL A 313 -29.26 -16.30 21.15
C VAL A 313 -28.06 -16.74 22.01
N THR A 314 -28.24 -17.06 23.30
CA THR A 314 -27.11 -17.38 24.19
C THR A 314 -27.47 -18.41 25.26
N ASP A 315 -26.68 -19.48 25.42
CA ASP A 315 -26.88 -20.54 26.43
C ASP A 315 -26.57 -20.13 27.88
N SER A 316 -26.24 -18.85 28.12
CA SER A 316 -25.90 -18.37 29.47
C SER A 316 -27.14 -18.30 30.35
N THR A 317 -27.12 -19.04 31.46
CA THR A 317 -28.17 -19.05 32.48
C THR A 317 -28.39 -17.65 33.09
N ILE A 318 -27.34 -16.84 33.19
CA ILE A 318 -27.40 -15.48 33.75
C ILE A 318 -28.19 -14.53 32.84
N VAL A 319 -27.97 -14.62 31.53
CA VAL A 319 -28.66 -13.78 30.53
C VAL A 319 -30.14 -14.19 30.44
N HIS A 320 -30.43 -15.49 30.53
CA HIS A 320 -31.79 -16.02 30.57
C HIS A 320 -32.58 -15.52 31.79
N ASP A 321 -32.00 -15.63 32.99
CA ASP A 321 -32.63 -15.14 34.23
C ASP A 321 -32.88 -13.63 34.17
N PHE A 322 -31.96 -12.88 33.57
CA PHE A 322 -32.09 -11.44 33.34
C PHE A 322 -33.26 -11.10 32.39
N ILE A 323 -33.33 -11.75 31.22
CA ILE A 323 -34.39 -11.51 30.23
C ILE A 323 -35.76 -11.91 30.80
N GLN A 324 -35.83 -13.05 31.52
CA GLN A 324 -37.07 -13.49 32.18
C GLN A 324 -37.57 -12.46 33.20
N ARG A 325 -36.66 -11.79 33.89
CA ARG A 325 -36.99 -10.75 34.88
C ARG A 325 -37.47 -9.45 34.22
N LEU A 326 -36.87 -9.03 33.11
CA LEU A 326 -37.38 -7.92 32.29
C LEU A 326 -38.77 -8.23 31.70
N GLN A 327 -39.01 -9.46 31.26
CA GLN A 327 -40.34 -9.89 30.79
C GLN A 327 -41.41 -9.77 31.90
N GLN A 328 -41.08 -10.14 33.14
CA GLN A 328 -42.00 -10.00 34.29
C GLN A 328 -42.33 -8.54 34.63
N ILE A 329 -41.43 -7.59 34.35
CA ILE A 329 -41.64 -6.15 34.56
C ILE A 329 -42.51 -5.53 33.46
N VAL A 330 -42.41 -6.03 32.22
CA VAL A 330 -43.20 -5.54 31.06
C VAL A 330 -44.59 -6.19 30.98
N ALA A 331 -44.74 -7.44 31.42
CA ALA A 331 -45.99 -8.22 31.38
C ALA A 331 -47.24 -7.60 32.06
N PRO A 332 -47.17 -6.79 33.13
CA PRO A 332 -48.37 -6.24 33.77
C PRO A 332 -49.08 -5.15 32.92
N ALA A 333 -48.43 -4.59 31.91
CA ALA A 333 -48.94 -3.44 31.16
C ALA A 333 -49.80 -3.79 29.92
N ILE A 334 -49.90 -5.07 29.55
CA ILE A 334 -50.51 -5.52 28.27
C ILE A 334 -51.88 -6.21 28.48
N GLN A 335 -52.32 -6.41 29.73
CA GLN A 335 -53.56 -7.16 30.03
C GLN A 335 -54.88 -6.45 29.65
N VAL A 336 -54.88 -5.20 29.15
CA VAL A 336 -56.13 -4.49 28.83
C VAL A 336 -56.58 -4.63 27.36
N GLU A 337 -55.70 -4.94 26.40
CA GLU A 337 -56.08 -4.88 24.97
C GLU A 337 -56.00 -6.20 24.18
N THR A 338 -55.48 -7.29 24.76
CA THR A 338 -55.13 -8.49 23.96
C THR A 338 -55.98 -9.73 24.28
N GLN A 339 -57.28 -9.58 24.53
CA GLN A 339 -58.20 -10.72 24.73
C GLN A 339 -58.83 -11.27 23.45
N THR A 340 -58.47 -10.81 22.25
CA THR A 340 -59.15 -11.25 21.01
C THR A 340 -58.30 -12.05 20.01
N SER A 341 -57.06 -12.44 20.30
CA SER A 341 -56.23 -13.11 19.27
C SER A 341 -55.45 -14.35 19.72
N GLN A 342 -55.57 -14.80 20.97
CA GLN A 342 -54.73 -15.89 21.50
C GLN A 342 -55.26 -17.32 21.28
N GLN A 343 -56.30 -17.53 20.47
CA GLN A 343 -56.76 -18.90 20.14
C GLN A 343 -56.35 -19.38 18.74
N SER A 344 -55.57 -18.63 17.97
CA SER A 344 -55.14 -19.03 16.63
C SER A 344 -53.65 -19.40 16.51
N GLN A 345 -52.79 -19.02 17.46
CA GLN A 345 -51.33 -19.12 17.27
C GLN A 345 -50.70 -20.43 17.77
N GLU A 346 -51.29 -21.13 18.75
CA GLU A 346 -50.67 -22.33 19.34
C GLU A 346 -50.88 -23.63 18.55
N GLN A 347 -51.75 -23.64 17.53
CA GLN A 347 -51.86 -24.78 16.58
C GLN A 347 -51.07 -24.57 15.29
N GLU A 348 -50.47 -23.40 15.09
CA GLU A 348 -49.78 -23.00 13.86
C GLU A 348 -48.25 -23.24 13.94
N ASP A 349 -47.66 -23.23 15.14
CA ASP A 349 -46.19 -23.32 15.33
C ASP A 349 -45.55 -24.69 15.04
N SER A 350 -46.35 -25.75 14.92
CA SER A 350 -45.87 -27.06 14.42
C SER A 350 -46.07 -27.26 12.92
N ALA A 351 -46.75 -26.33 12.24
CA ALA A 351 -47.07 -26.39 10.81
C ALA A 351 -46.24 -25.40 9.96
N PHE A 352 -45.56 -24.43 10.56
CA PHE A 352 -44.76 -23.47 9.81
C PHE A 352 -43.45 -24.08 9.29
N SER A 353 -43.24 -23.98 7.97
CA SER A 353 -41.99 -24.40 7.32
C SER A 353 -40.81 -23.62 7.89
N LEU A 354 -39.63 -24.26 7.88
CA LEU A 354 -38.37 -23.66 8.34
C LEU A 354 -38.11 -22.29 7.68
N GLN A 355 -38.54 -22.09 6.43
CA GLN A 355 -38.46 -20.83 5.68
C GLN A 355 -39.24 -19.68 6.32
N TYR A 356 -40.43 -19.94 6.86
CA TYR A 356 -41.25 -18.91 7.50
C TYR A 356 -40.60 -18.39 8.79
N LYS A 357 -39.95 -19.29 9.55
CA LYS A 357 -39.21 -18.93 10.77
C LYS A 357 -38.00 -18.03 10.45
N ILE A 358 -37.34 -18.27 9.32
CA ILE A 358 -36.20 -17.47 8.86
C ILE A 358 -36.62 -16.08 8.36
N GLN A 359 -37.68 -15.99 7.56
CA GLN A 359 -38.20 -14.69 7.10
C GLN A 359 -38.69 -13.82 8.27
N LYS A 360 -39.28 -14.44 9.30
CA LYS A 360 -39.66 -13.77 10.54
C LYS A 360 -38.44 -13.18 11.27
N ALA A 361 -37.36 -13.95 11.41
CA ALA A 361 -36.12 -13.50 12.06
C ALA A 361 -35.46 -12.33 11.32
N LEU A 362 -35.43 -12.37 9.98
CA LEU A 362 -34.92 -11.29 9.12
C LEU A 362 -35.75 -10.01 9.26
N PHE A 363 -37.07 -10.14 9.25
CA PHE A 363 -37.98 -9.00 9.42
C PHE A 363 -37.81 -8.33 10.80
N GLN A 364 -37.49 -9.11 11.83
CA GLN A 364 -37.20 -8.63 13.19
C GLN A 364 -35.75 -8.13 13.37
N GLN A 365 -34.93 -8.15 12.31
CA GLN A 365 -33.51 -7.74 12.30
C GLN A 365 -32.65 -8.54 13.31
N ASN A 366 -33.01 -9.80 13.56
CA ASN A 366 -32.25 -10.72 14.40
C ASN A 366 -31.36 -11.63 13.53
N TYR A 367 -30.22 -11.08 13.09
CA TYR A 367 -29.37 -11.73 12.08
C TYR A 367 -28.63 -12.99 12.59
N ASP A 368 -28.37 -13.09 13.90
CA ASP A 368 -27.71 -14.26 14.51
C ASP A 368 -28.65 -15.49 14.58
N GLU A 369 -29.93 -15.29 14.92
CA GLU A 369 -30.96 -16.35 14.88
C GLU A 369 -31.27 -16.78 13.44
N ALA A 370 -31.30 -15.82 12.51
CA ALA A 370 -31.46 -16.10 11.10
C ALA A 370 -30.29 -16.95 10.56
N GLU A 371 -29.05 -16.69 10.98
CA GLU A 371 -27.88 -17.47 10.56
C GLU A 371 -27.98 -18.93 11.02
N GLN A 372 -28.32 -19.17 12.29
CA GLN A 372 -28.43 -20.53 12.84
C GLN A 372 -29.53 -21.36 12.16
N LEU A 373 -30.69 -20.76 11.88
CA LEU A 373 -31.81 -21.44 11.23
C LEU A 373 -31.53 -21.74 9.76
N VAL A 374 -30.75 -20.89 9.09
CA VAL A 374 -30.36 -21.07 7.68
C VAL A 374 -29.37 -22.22 7.49
N ARG A 375 -28.54 -22.52 8.49
CA ARG A 375 -27.65 -23.70 8.47
C ARG A 375 -28.42 -25.03 8.47
N GLN A 376 -29.70 -25.05 8.85
CA GLN A 376 -30.56 -26.25 8.88
C GLN A 376 -31.36 -26.47 7.58
N LEU A 377 -31.31 -25.53 6.62
CA LEU A 377 -31.92 -25.68 5.30
C LEU A 377 -31.05 -26.55 4.37
N ASP A 378 -31.72 -27.40 3.57
CA ASP A 378 -31.11 -28.11 2.46
C ASP A 378 -30.51 -27.12 1.43
N GLU A 379 -29.43 -27.53 0.75
CA GLU A 379 -28.75 -26.69 -0.23
C GLU A 379 -29.67 -26.34 -1.41
N GLY A 380 -29.82 -25.04 -1.70
CA GLY A 380 -30.75 -24.56 -2.72
C GLY A 380 -30.80 -23.03 -2.84
N PRO A 381 -31.53 -22.50 -3.85
CA PRO A 381 -31.53 -21.08 -4.21
C PRO A 381 -32.04 -20.15 -3.10
N GLU A 382 -32.97 -20.62 -2.29
CA GLU A 382 -33.53 -19.85 -1.18
C GLU A 382 -32.56 -19.69 -0.01
N LYS A 383 -31.73 -20.71 0.26
CA LYS A 383 -30.69 -20.66 1.29
C LYS A 383 -29.63 -19.61 0.95
N SER A 384 -29.20 -19.58 -0.31
CA SER A 384 -28.25 -18.59 -0.82
C SER A 384 -28.78 -17.15 -0.71
N LEU A 385 -30.03 -16.92 -1.14
CA LEU A 385 -30.66 -15.61 -1.06
C LEU A 385 -30.71 -15.10 0.38
N ILE A 386 -31.08 -15.95 1.33
CA ILE A 386 -31.14 -15.56 2.73
C ILE A 386 -29.74 -15.31 3.31
N LEU A 387 -28.75 -16.17 3.03
CA LEU A 387 -27.36 -15.95 3.47
C LEU A 387 -26.82 -14.60 2.99
N MET A 388 -27.14 -14.21 1.75
CA MET A 388 -26.74 -12.91 1.19
C MET A 388 -27.38 -11.74 1.93
N GLN A 389 -28.65 -11.84 2.32
CA GLN A 389 -29.30 -10.81 3.11
C GLN A 389 -28.64 -10.67 4.49
N ILE A 390 -28.37 -11.79 5.16
CA ILE A 390 -27.73 -11.78 6.49
C ILE A 390 -26.33 -11.17 6.41
N ALA A 391 -25.52 -11.63 5.44
CA ALA A 391 -24.15 -11.16 5.27
C ALA A 391 -24.09 -9.65 4.93
N PHE A 392 -25.04 -9.16 4.13
CA PHE A 392 -25.08 -7.75 3.74
C PHE A 392 -25.31 -6.85 4.95
N TYR A 393 -26.28 -7.21 5.79
CA TYR A 393 -26.58 -6.43 6.99
C TYR A 393 -25.55 -6.64 8.11
N SER A 394 -24.86 -7.78 8.18
CA SER A 394 -23.88 -8.09 9.23
C SER A 394 -22.47 -7.52 8.95
N SER A 395 -22.13 -7.26 7.68
CA SER A 395 -20.79 -6.88 7.21
C SER A 395 -19.68 -7.81 7.73
N ASP A 396 -19.99 -9.08 7.94
CA ASP A 396 -19.04 -10.11 8.39
C ASP A 396 -18.40 -10.81 7.17
N ILE A 397 -17.07 -10.78 7.10
CA ILE A 397 -16.28 -11.28 5.97
C ILE A 397 -16.42 -12.80 5.83
N SER A 398 -16.52 -13.55 6.93
CA SER A 398 -16.63 -15.02 6.88
C SER A 398 -17.98 -15.46 6.33
N LEU A 399 -19.05 -14.79 6.75
CA LEU A 399 -20.42 -15.04 6.26
C LEU A 399 -20.63 -14.53 4.84
N ALA A 400 -20.01 -13.41 4.49
CA ALA A 400 -20.01 -12.89 3.13
C ALA A 400 -19.38 -13.88 2.15
N ASN A 401 -18.26 -14.51 2.54
CA ASN A 401 -17.64 -15.59 1.75
C ASN A 401 -18.55 -16.82 1.64
N GLU A 402 -19.13 -17.29 2.74
CA GLU A 402 -20.05 -18.43 2.74
C GLU A 402 -21.30 -18.18 1.87
N ALA A 403 -21.85 -16.97 1.91
CA ALA A 403 -23.01 -16.56 1.13
C ALA A 403 -22.70 -16.51 -0.39
N LEU A 404 -21.53 -15.98 -0.78
CA LEU A 404 -21.10 -15.89 -2.17
C LEU A 404 -20.77 -17.27 -2.75
N ILE A 405 -20.09 -18.13 -1.99
CA ILE A 405 -19.78 -19.50 -2.42
C ILE A 405 -21.08 -20.29 -2.64
N THR A 406 -22.00 -20.25 -1.68
CA THR A 406 -23.30 -20.94 -1.79
C THR A 406 -24.14 -20.41 -2.97
N TYR A 407 -23.95 -19.15 -3.37
CA TYR A 407 -24.58 -18.56 -4.55
C TYR A 407 -23.94 -19.04 -5.85
N TRP A 408 -22.61 -19.02 -5.94
CA TRP A 408 -21.88 -19.45 -7.13
C TRP A 408 -21.99 -20.95 -7.41
N ASP A 409 -22.26 -21.76 -6.38
CA ASP A 409 -22.52 -23.20 -6.52
C ASP A 409 -23.90 -23.51 -7.14
N LEU A 410 -24.81 -22.53 -7.27
CA LEU A 410 -26.09 -22.70 -7.96
C LEU A 410 -25.90 -22.71 -9.49
N PRO A 411 -26.74 -23.42 -10.27
CA PRO A 411 -26.69 -23.36 -11.73
C PRO A 411 -26.93 -21.93 -12.26
N SER A 412 -26.20 -21.52 -13.31
CA SER A 412 -26.27 -20.15 -13.87
C SER A 412 -27.69 -19.73 -14.30
N SER A 413 -28.51 -20.67 -14.76
CA SER A 413 -29.92 -20.40 -15.09
C SER A 413 -30.79 -20.05 -13.87
N VAL A 414 -30.43 -20.54 -12.69
CA VAL A 414 -31.10 -20.25 -11.42
C VAL A 414 -30.60 -18.93 -10.83
N GLN A 415 -29.31 -18.62 -10.98
CA GLN A 415 -28.72 -17.32 -10.61
C GLN A 415 -29.42 -16.16 -11.35
N GLN A 416 -29.52 -16.25 -12.69
CA GLN A 416 -30.23 -15.28 -13.52
C GLN A 416 -31.72 -15.14 -13.16
N GLN A 417 -32.39 -16.24 -12.78
CA GLN A 417 -33.77 -16.20 -12.30
C GLN A 417 -33.92 -15.52 -10.94
N LEU A 418 -32.94 -15.65 -10.04
CA LEU A 418 -32.95 -14.97 -8.74
C LEU A 418 -32.66 -13.48 -8.87
N GLU A 419 -31.66 -13.09 -9.66
CA GLU A 419 -31.30 -11.68 -9.88
C GLU A 419 -32.43 -10.91 -10.58
N SER A 420 -33.08 -11.50 -11.58
CA SER A 420 -34.24 -10.89 -12.26
C SER A 420 -35.48 -10.79 -11.36
N ARG A 421 -35.68 -11.74 -10.44
CA ARG A 421 -36.83 -11.77 -9.53
C ARG A 421 -36.65 -10.86 -8.30
N TYR A 422 -35.41 -10.70 -7.82
CA TYR A 422 -35.08 -9.95 -6.61
C TYR A 422 -34.00 -8.91 -6.91
N LEU A 423 -34.41 -7.76 -7.43
CA LEU A 423 -33.53 -6.65 -7.86
C LEU A 423 -32.55 -6.16 -6.78
N PHE A 424 -32.87 -6.33 -5.49
CA PHE A 424 -31.96 -5.96 -4.39
C PHE A 424 -30.75 -6.90 -4.27
N LEU A 425 -30.82 -8.12 -4.84
CA LEU A 425 -29.77 -9.13 -4.75
C LEU A 425 -28.48 -8.64 -5.41
N HIS A 426 -28.59 -7.88 -6.51
CA HIS A 426 -27.44 -7.29 -7.20
C HIS A 426 -26.64 -6.37 -6.25
N SER A 427 -27.33 -5.48 -5.52
CA SER A 427 -26.68 -4.60 -4.55
C SER A 427 -26.01 -5.36 -3.39
N TYR A 428 -26.60 -6.49 -2.99
CA TYR A 428 -26.03 -7.32 -1.94
C TYR A 428 -24.81 -8.10 -2.44
N ILE A 429 -24.88 -8.67 -3.65
CA ILE A 429 -23.77 -9.33 -4.33
C ILE A 429 -22.58 -8.38 -4.47
N GLN A 430 -22.80 -7.18 -5.00
CA GLN A 430 -21.75 -6.17 -5.21
C GLN A 430 -21.10 -5.77 -3.88
N HIS A 431 -21.91 -5.49 -2.85
CA HIS A 431 -21.40 -5.12 -1.53
C HIS A 431 -20.60 -6.24 -0.86
N LEU A 432 -21.08 -7.49 -0.94
CA LEU A 432 -20.41 -8.65 -0.36
C LEU A 432 -19.12 -8.99 -1.11
N LYS A 433 -19.12 -8.84 -2.44
CA LYS A 433 -17.94 -8.99 -3.30
C LYS A 433 -16.85 -7.97 -2.96
N VAL A 434 -17.24 -6.71 -2.74
CA VAL A 434 -16.33 -5.66 -2.21
C VAL A 434 -15.82 -6.00 -0.81
N LEU A 435 -16.69 -6.52 0.07
CA LEU A 435 -16.34 -6.88 1.45
C LEU A 435 -15.39 -8.11 1.54
N THR A 436 -15.41 -8.99 0.55
CA THR A 436 -14.65 -10.25 0.49
C THR A 436 -13.50 -10.23 -0.52
N GLN A 437 -13.33 -9.13 -1.24
CA GLN A 437 -12.33 -8.96 -2.31
C GLN A 437 -12.52 -9.90 -3.50
N TYR A 438 -13.77 -10.32 -3.79
CA TYR A 438 -14.10 -11.00 -5.03
C TYR A 438 -14.54 -9.98 -6.08
N GLU A 439 -13.87 -9.93 -7.23
CA GLU A 439 -14.17 -8.98 -8.33
C GLU A 439 -15.56 -9.24 -8.98
N THR A 440 -16.16 -8.20 -9.54
CA THR A 440 -17.53 -8.20 -10.10
C THR A 440 -17.55 -8.24 -11.63
N THR A 441 -17.99 -9.35 -12.22
CA THR A 441 -18.44 -9.47 -13.62
C THR A 441 -19.88 -8.95 -13.83
N PRO A 442 -20.26 -8.52 -15.04
CA PRO A 442 -21.48 -7.74 -15.31
C PRO A 442 -22.68 -8.59 -15.77
N GLU A 443 -23.89 -8.31 -15.24
CA GLU A 443 -25.17 -8.64 -15.88
C GLU A 443 -26.18 -7.47 -15.79
N GLU A 444 -26.46 -6.93 -16.98
CA GLU A 444 -27.67 -6.34 -17.58
C GLU A 444 -28.77 -5.70 -16.69
N THR A 445 -29.04 -4.41 -16.91
CA THR A 445 -30.37 -3.82 -16.62
C THR A 445 -30.92 -2.96 -17.77
N ASN A 446 -32.18 -3.25 -18.08
CA ASN A 446 -33.06 -2.82 -19.17
C ASN A 446 -33.06 -1.34 -19.60
N ALA A 447 -33.04 -1.17 -20.93
CA ALA A 447 -33.13 0.07 -21.70
C ALA A 447 -34.49 0.79 -21.63
N THR A 448 -34.44 2.12 -21.59
CA THR A 448 -35.58 3.00 -21.91
C THR A 448 -35.28 3.71 -23.23
N HIS A 449 -36.18 3.58 -24.21
CA HIS A 449 -36.03 4.13 -25.56
C HIS A 449 -35.81 5.65 -25.60
N LEU A 450 -34.66 6.10 -26.15
CA LEU A 450 -34.36 7.50 -26.46
C LEU A 450 -34.28 7.74 -27.98
N GLN A 451 -34.92 8.82 -28.46
CA GLN A 451 -34.90 9.23 -29.87
C GLN A 451 -33.62 10.04 -30.22
N PRO A 452 -33.12 9.93 -31.48
CA PRO A 452 -31.77 10.36 -31.89
C PRO A 452 -31.47 11.88 -31.88
N ASP A 453 -32.47 12.76 -31.76
CA ASP A 453 -32.27 14.23 -31.84
C ASP A 453 -32.07 14.94 -30.48
N HIS A 454 -32.13 14.22 -29.35
CA HIS A 454 -32.15 14.82 -28.00
C HIS A 454 -30.96 14.47 -27.08
N ILE A 455 -29.89 13.86 -27.58
CA ILE A 455 -28.70 13.53 -26.76
C ILE A 455 -27.93 14.82 -26.43
N ASN A 456 -28.06 15.29 -25.20
CA ASN A 456 -27.42 16.51 -24.69
C ASN A 456 -26.54 16.27 -23.44
N SER A 457 -26.57 15.07 -22.88
CA SER A 457 -25.73 14.67 -21.75
C SER A 457 -24.87 13.45 -22.05
N TRP A 458 -23.78 13.28 -21.29
CA TRP A 458 -22.90 12.12 -21.39
C TRP A 458 -23.61 10.81 -21.03
N VAL A 459 -24.51 10.83 -20.03
CA VAL A 459 -25.29 9.65 -19.61
C VAL A 459 -26.21 9.18 -20.74
N GLU A 460 -26.97 10.10 -21.35
CA GLU A 460 -27.83 9.79 -22.51
C GLU A 460 -27.04 9.26 -23.70
N TRP A 461 -25.81 9.75 -23.89
CA TRP A 461 -24.94 9.29 -24.96
C TRP A 461 -24.48 7.84 -24.74
N PHE A 462 -24.05 7.49 -23.52
CA PHE A 462 -23.68 6.12 -23.18
C PHE A 462 -24.87 5.15 -23.30
N ASP A 463 -26.05 5.53 -22.79
CA ASP A 463 -27.28 4.74 -22.92
C ASP A 463 -27.65 4.47 -24.39
N TYR A 464 -27.46 5.48 -25.25
CA TYR A 464 -27.74 5.37 -26.68
C TYR A 464 -26.73 4.46 -27.40
N VAL A 465 -25.44 4.56 -27.08
CA VAL A 465 -24.40 3.70 -27.65
C VAL A 465 -24.60 2.24 -27.26
N GLU A 466 -24.98 2.00 -26.00
CA GLU A 466 -25.31 0.67 -25.48
C GLU A 466 -26.54 0.07 -26.18
N SER A 467 -27.57 0.88 -26.43
CA SER A 467 -28.83 0.43 -27.04
C SER A 467 -28.79 0.33 -28.57
N PHE A 468 -27.94 1.09 -29.26
CA PHE A 468 -27.94 1.25 -30.72
C PHE A 468 -26.53 1.22 -31.35
N SER A 469 -25.75 0.19 -31.05
CA SER A 469 -24.35 0.01 -31.50
C SER A 469 -24.11 -0.03 -33.03
N SER A 470 -25.17 -0.10 -33.85
CA SER A 470 -25.09 -0.15 -35.31
C SER A 470 -25.23 1.23 -36.00
N ASP A 471 -25.66 2.28 -35.30
CA ASP A 471 -25.84 3.63 -35.86
C ASP A 471 -24.61 4.54 -35.63
N GLN A 472 -23.53 4.29 -36.37
CA GLN A 472 -22.27 5.04 -36.23
C GLN A 472 -22.37 6.53 -36.60
N ILE A 473 -23.33 6.91 -37.44
CA ILE A 473 -23.48 8.30 -37.92
C ILE A 473 -24.05 9.17 -36.80
N THR A 474 -25.10 8.71 -36.13
CA THR A 474 -25.70 9.42 -35.00
C THR A 474 -24.74 9.50 -33.82
N ILE A 475 -24.05 8.39 -33.49
CA ILE A 475 -23.02 8.33 -32.42
C ILE A 475 -21.89 9.34 -32.67
N SER A 476 -21.37 9.40 -33.90
CA SER A 476 -20.30 10.34 -34.26
C SER A 476 -20.76 11.80 -34.20
N THR A 477 -22.00 12.07 -34.62
CA THR A 477 -22.54 13.44 -34.67
C THR A 477 -22.86 13.98 -33.27
N SER A 478 -23.42 13.14 -32.40
CA SER A 478 -23.69 13.48 -31.00
C SER A 478 -22.38 13.59 -30.19
N LEU A 479 -21.40 12.71 -30.43
CA LEU A 479 -20.07 12.79 -29.79
C LEU A 479 -19.37 14.10 -30.11
N ASN A 480 -19.27 14.48 -31.39
CA ASN A 480 -18.63 15.74 -31.79
C ASN A 480 -19.33 16.97 -31.17
N ARG A 481 -20.65 16.90 -30.96
CA ARG A 481 -21.41 17.97 -30.29
C ARG A 481 -21.06 18.06 -28.80
N LEU A 482 -20.95 16.93 -28.11
CA LEU A 482 -20.58 16.87 -26.69
C LEU A 482 -19.13 17.30 -26.46
N LEU A 483 -18.19 16.86 -27.31
CA LEU A 483 -16.78 17.27 -27.26
C LEU A 483 -16.60 18.80 -27.47
N ALA A 484 -17.48 19.42 -28.25
CA ALA A 484 -17.47 20.87 -28.46
C ALA A 484 -18.02 21.66 -27.26
N ASN A 485 -18.78 21.03 -26.38
CA ASN A 485 -19.35 21.66 -25.20
C ASN A 485 -18.40 21.52 -24.00
N LYS A 486 -17.65 22.58 -23.69
CA LYS A 486 -16.69 22.61 -22.57
C LYS A 486 -17.29 23.09 -21.25
N ASP A 487 -18.61 23.14 -21.13
CA ASP A 487 -19.27 23.70 -19.95
C ASP A 487 -19.25 22.70 -18.78
N THR A 488 -18.36 22.92 -17.81
CA THR A 488 -18.16 22.06 -16.64
C THR A 488 -19.11 22.37 -15.48
N SER A 489 -20.03 23.33 -15.63
CA SER A 489 -21.00 23.69 -14.58
C SER A 489 -22.07 22.62 -14.30
N SER A 490 -22.08 21.52 -15.07
CA SER A 490 -23.05 20.43 -14.99
C SER A 490 -22.58 19.24 -14.12
N TRP A 491 -21.32 19.23 -13.67
CA TRP A 491 -20.77 18.15 -12.84
C TRP A 491 -21.31 18.22 -11.40
N THR A 492 -22.39 17.49 -11.14
CA THR A 492 -22.90 17.18 -9.81
C THR A 492 -22.43 15.80 -9.34
N LYS A 493 -22.51 15.53 -8.03
CA LYS A 493 -22.19 14.22 -7.45
C LYS A 493 -22.88 13.07 -8.20
N GLU A 494 -24.18 13.20 -8.43
CA GLU A 494 -25.01 12.18 -9.09
C GLU A 494 -24.55 11.94 -10.54
N THR A 495 -24.26 13.02 -11.28
CA THR A 495 -23.79 12.90 -12.67
C THR A 495 -22.40 12.30 -12.79
N ILE A 496 -21.48 12.58 -11.85
CA ILE A 496 -20.12 12.02 -11.87
C ILE A 496 -20.17 10.52 -11.62
N THR A 497 -20.96 10.06 -10.63
CA THR A 497 -21.13 8.64 -10.35
C THR A 497 -21.75 7.91 -11.54
N GLN A 498 -22.82 8.45 -12.13
CA GLN A 498 -23.48 7.85 -13.30
C GLN A 498 -22.55 7.79 -14.53
N VAL A 499 -21.80 8.86 -14.79
CA VAL A 499 -20.83 8.89 -15.89
C VAL A 499 -19.68 7.92 -15.64
N GLY A 500 -19.21 7.79 -14.40
CA GLY A 500 -18.20 6.79 -14.02
C GLY A 500 -18.68 5.36 -14.30
N GLU A 501 -19.86 4.99 -13.78
CA GLU A 501 -20.47 3.67 -14.02
C GLU A 501 -20.61 3.37 -15.52
N LYS A 502 -21.15 4.32 -16.28
CA LYS A 502 -21.35 4.16 -17.73
C LYS A 502 -20.05 4.11 -18.52
N LEU A 503 -19.04 4.89 -18.13
CA LEU A 503 -17.71 4.85 -18.75
C LEU A 503 -17.03 3.51 -18.50
N PHE A 504 -17.14 2.96 -17.29
CA PHE A 504 -16.62 1.64 -16.94
C PHE A 504 -17.27 0.54 -17.81
N THR A 505 -18.60 0.51 -17.90
CA THR A 505 -19.32 -0.44 -18.78
C THR A 505 -18.94 -0.27 -20.26
N TYR A 506 -18.71 0.96 -20.71
CA TYR A 506 -18.30 1.23 -22.08
C TYR A 506 -16.87 0.73 -22.38
N LEU A 507 -15.94 0.86 -21.42
CA LEU A 507 -14.58 0.33 -21.53
C LEU A 507 -14.58 -1.20 -21.63
N ASP A 508 -15.36 -1.88 -20.80
CA ASP A 508 -15.44 -3.36 -20.75
C ASP A 508 -16.11 -3.98 -22.00
N SER A 509 -17.04 -3.25 -22.63
CA SER A 509 -17.79 -3.72 -23.81
C SER A 509 -17.14 -3.39 -25.17
N SER A 510 -16.04 -2.64 -25.19
CA SER A 510 -15.43 -2.11 -26.42
C SER A 510 -14.68 -3.19 -27.23
N THR A 511 -15.17 -3.53 -28.44
CA THR A 511 -14.43 -4.30 -29.44
C THR A 511 -13.80 -3.38 -30.51
N SER A 512 -12.69 -3.82 -31.11
CA SER A 512 -11.64 -3.07 -31.85
C SER A 512 -12.02 -1.89 -32.79
N ASN A 513 -13.26 -1.78 -33.30
CA ASN A 513 -13.73 -0.66 -34.11
C ASN A 513 -14.24 0.56 -33.30
N ALA A 514 -14.47 0.42 -31.99
CA ALA A 514 -14.80 1.51 -31.07
C ALA A 514 -13.59 2.39 -30.69
N SER A 515 -12.38 2.06 -31.17
CA SER A 515 -11.10 2.61 -30.71
C SER A 515 -10.92 4.12 -30.89
N GLN A 516 -11.51 4.73 -31.92
CA GLN A 516 -11.40 6.18 -32.12
C GLN A 516 -12.36 6.95 -31.22
N HIS A 517 -13.63 6.55 -31.15
CA HIS A 517 -14.60 7.17 -30.25
C HIS A 517 -14.22 6.99 -28.78
N LEU A 518 -13.78 5.78 -28.40
CA LEU A 518 -13.28 5.50 -27.06
C LEU A 518 -12.10 6.40 -26.69
N ARG A 519 -11.15 6.58 -27.61
CA ARG A 519 -10.01 7.48 -27.42
C ARG A 519 -10.47 8.93 -27.22
N ASP A 520 -11.35 9.43 -28.08
CA ASP A 520 -11.82 10.82 -28.01
C ASP A 520 -12.60 11.09 -26.69
N VAL A 521 -13.40 10.11 -26.25
CA VAL A 521 -14.13 10.17 -24.97
C VAL A 521 -13.18 10.16 -23.78
N LEU A 522 -12.23 9.22 -23.74
CA LEU A 522 -11.23 9.15 -22.66
C LEU A 522 -10.42 10.45 -22.57
N LEU A 523 -9.94 10.98 -23.70
CA LEU A 523 -9.16 12.22 -23.73
C LEU A 523 -9.97 13.41 -23.23
N TYR A 524 -11.24 13.52 -23.62
CA TYR A 524 -12.12 14.58 -23.12
C TYR A 524 -12.25 14.54 -21.60
N PHE A 525 -12.52 13.37 -21.02
CA PHE A 525 -12.69 13.25 -19.57
C PHE A 525 -11.39 13.51 -18.82
N VAL A 526 -10.26 12.96 -19.30
CA VAL A 526 -8.95 13.22 -18.72
C VAL A 526 -8.64 14.71 -18.73
N GLU A 527 -8.85 15.40 -19.87
CA GLU A 527 -8.66 16.85 -19.95
C GLU A 527 -9.60 17.61 -19.03
N ALA A 528 -10.89 17.24 -18.98
CA ALA A 528 -11.89 17.91 -18.15
C ALA A 528 -11.58 17.81 -16.65
N PHE A 529 -11.20 16.62 -16.16
CA PHE A 529 -10.88 16.43 -14.74
C PHE A 529 -9.49 16.96 -14.37
N LEU A 530 -8.47 16.81 -15.23
CA LEU A 530 -7.13 17.34 -14.96
C LEU A 530 -7.04 18.87 -15.06
N ALA A 531 -8.01 19.52 -15.72
CA ALA A 531 -8.16 20.98 -15.80
C ALA A 531 -8.95 21.57 -14.62
N ASP A 532 -9.48 20.76 -13.71
CA ASP A 532 -10.14 21.23 -12.50
C ASP A 532 -9.14 21.94 -11.58
N ASN A 533 -9.48 23.15 -11.13
CA ASN A 533 -8.63 23.96 -10.25
C ASN A 533 -8.45 23.35 -8.86
N ASP A 534 -9.40 22.52 -8.43
CA ASP A 534 -9.35 21.82 -7.14
C ASP A 534 -8.85 20.37 -7.28
N PHE A 535 -8.30 20.00 -8.45
CA PHE A 535 -7.70 18.68 -8.66
C PHE A 535 -6.40 18.49 -7.83
N PRO A 536 -6.20 17.32 -7.18
CA PRO A 536 -7.16 16.24 -7.02
C PRO A 536 -8.16 16.51 -5.89
N ARG A 537 -9.45 16.27 -6.17
CA ARG A 537 -10.53 16.32 -5.18
C ARG A 537 -10.51 15.10 -4.26
N ILE A 538 -10.89 15.28 -2.99
CA ILE A 538 -10.73 14.25 -1.93
C ILE A 538 -12.01 13.43 -1.74
N GLU A 539 -13.14 13.88 -2.29
CA GLU A 539 -14.41 13.19 -2.13
C GLU A 539 -14.43 11.84 -2.88
N GLY A 540 -14.89 10.77 -2.21
CA GLY A 540 -14.75 9.39 -2.69
C GLY A 540 -15.35 9.06 -4.06
N TYR A 541 -16.34 9.83 -4.54
CA TYR A 541 -16.91 9.62 -5.88
C TYR A 541 -15.99 10.11 -7.02
N TYR A 542 -15.00 10.95 -6.71
CA TYR A 542 -13.93 11.27 -7.65
C TYR A 542 -12.85 10.16 -7.71
N THR A 543 -12.68 9.39 -6.63
CA THR A 543 -11.76 8.24 -6.60
C THR A 543 -12.08 7.24 -7.70
N ASP A 544 -13.36 6.87 -7.79
CA ASP A 544 -13.83 5.84 -8.72
C ASP A 544 -13.58 6.29 -10.17
N ILE A 545 -13.89 7.54 -10.50
CA ILE A 545 -13.67 8.05 -11.87
C ILE A 545 -12.19 8.23 -12.20
N TYR A 546 -11.34 8.62 -11.23
CA TYR A 546 -9.90 8.68 -11.45
C TYR A 546 -9.31 7.30 -11.72
N LEU A 547 -9.76 6.28 -10.99
CA LEU A 547 -9.35 4.89 -11.21
C LEU A 547 -9.80 4.38 -12.58
N ILE A 548 -11.05 4.64 -12.97
CA ILE A 548 -11.58 4.26 -14.29
C ILE A 548 -10.79 4.93 -15.42
N LEU A 549 -10.49 6.22 -15.30
CA LEU A 549 -9.69 6.94 -16.30
C LEU A 549 -8.24 6.45 -16.33
N TYR A 550 -7.66 6.15 -15.16
CA TYR A 550 -6.31 5.63 -15.04
C TYR A 550 -6.16 4.27 -15.75
N ILE A 551 -7.03 3.30 -15.43
CA ILE A 551 -7.07 1.99 -16.09
C ILE A 551 -7.38 2.15 -17.58
N GLY A 552 -8.37 3.00 -17.92
CA GLY A 552 -8.77 3.26 -19.29
C GLY A 552 -7.63 3.76 -20.18
N ILE A 553 -6.76 4.63 -19.67
CA ILE A 553 -5.57 5.08 -20.41
C ILE A 553 -4.55 3.95 -20.55
N ILE A 554 -4.25 3.21 -19.47
CA ILE A 554 -3.24 2.14 -19.46
C ILE A 554 -3.58 1.05 -20.46
N GLU A 555 -4.83 0.62 -20.51
CA GLU A 555 -5.26 -0.51 -21.34
C GLU A 555 -5.55 -0.12 -22.80
N ASN A 556 -6.05 1.10 -23.05
CA ASN A 556 -6.62 1.47 -24.36
C ASN A 556 -5.82 2.50 -25.16
N LEU A 557 -4.84 3.20 -24.56
CA LEU A 557 -4.06 4.23 -25.24
C LEU A 557 -2.59 3.82 -25.45
N HIS A 558 -1.99 4.31 -26.53
CA HIS A 558 -0.59 4.01 -26.85
C HIS A 558 0.37 4.74 -25.93
N ILE A 559 1.48 4.09 -25.59
CA ILE A 559 2.57 4.65 -24.78
C ILE A 559 3.11 5.94 -25.43
N ASN A 560 2.94 7.07 -24.75
CA ASN A 560 3.52 8.37 -25.12
C ASN A 560 3.73 9.27 -23.89
N GLN A 561 4.43 10.39 -24.07
CA GLN A 561 4.79 11.29 -22.96
C GLN A 561 3.56 12.01 -22.38
N THR A 562 2.64 12.48 -23.22
CA THR A 562 1.46 13.23 -22.79
C THR A 562 0.54 12.38 -21.91
N TYR A 563 0.26 11.14 -22.33
CA TYR A 563 -0.56 10.20 -21.58
C TYR A 563 0.20 9.70 -20.37
N GLY A 564 1.51 9.46 -20.47
CA GLY A 564 2.35 9.14 -19.32
C GLY A 564 2.22 10.18 -18.19
N LEU A 565 2.27 11.47 -18.51
CA LEU A 565 2.07 12.54 -17.52
C LEU A 565 0.64 12.58 -16.97
N ALA A 566 -0.36 12.33 -17.82
CA ALA A 566 -1.76 12.24 -17.38
C ALA A 566 -1.97 11.05 -16.42
N ILE A 567 -1.40 9.88 -16.75
CA ILE A 567 -1.40 8.69 -15.89
C ILE A 567 -0.73 9.04 -14.55
N LEU A 568 0.42 9.71 -14.55
CA LEU A 568 1.10 10.08 -13.30
C LEU A 568 0.28 11.03 -12.44
N ARG A 569 -0.45 11.99 -13.02
CA ARG A 569 -1.35 12.86 -12.27
C ARG A 569 -2.56 12.12 -11.69
N LEU A 570 -3.10 11.15 -12.43
CA LEU A 570 -4.19 10.30 -11.94
C LEU A 570 -3.69 9.31 -10.87
N ALA A 571 -2.51 8.73 -11.06
CA ALA A 571 -1.82 7.90 -10.07
C ALA A 571 -1.57 8.69 -8.78
N GLU A 572 -1.08 9.92 -8.88
CA GLU A 572 -0.91 10.82 -7.73
C GLU A 572 -2.26 11.07 -7.02
N ALA A 573 -3.34 11.31 -7.76
CA ALA A 573 -4.68 11.48 -7.18
C ALA A 573 -5.16 10.23 -6.42
N ILE A 574 -4.92 9.04 -6.98
CA ILE A 574 -5.23 7.75 -6.36
C ILE A 574 -4.39 7.57 -5.10
N LEU A 575 -3.07 7.77 -5.20
CA LEU A 575 -2.13 7.60 -4.08
C LEU A 575 -2.34 8.62 -2.97
N MET A 576 -2.82 9.84 -3.28
CA MET A 576 -3.16 10.84 -2.27
C MET A 576 -4.35 10.42 -1.40
N GLN A 577 -5.28 9.64 -1.95
CA GLN A 577 -6.45 9.15 -1.23
C GLN A 577 -6.20 7.79 -0.57
N ASP A 578 -5.50 6.90 -1.27
CA ASP A 578 -5.10 5.58 -0.80
C ASP A 578 -3.61 5.31 -1.09
N PRO A 579 -2.70 5.71 -0.18
CA PRO A 579 -1.28 5.46 -0.32
C PRO A 579 -0.91 3.96 -0.32
N GLN A 580 -1.81 3.06 0.11
CA GLN A 580 -1.51 1.62 0.16
C GLN A 580 -1.36 1.01 -1.23
N LYS A 581 -1.96 1.64 -2.24
CA LYS A 581 -1.86 1.23 -3.65
C LYS A 581 -0.51 1.56 -4.31
N CYS A 582 0.47 2.10 -3.57
CA CYS A 582 1.75 2.50 -4.15
C CYS A 582 2.50 1.35 -4.83
N GLU A 583 2.46 0.14 -4.27
CA GLU A 583 3.08 -1.04 -4.90
C GLU A 583 2.27 -1.53 -6.12
N GLU A 584 0.94 -1.51 -6.05
CA GLU A 584 0.05 -1.84 -7.18
C GLU A 584 0.29 -0.90 -8.37
N VAL A 585 0.25 0.42 -8.12
CA VAL A 585 0.54 1.46 -9.11
C VAL A 585 1.97 1.31 -9.66
N PHE A 586 2.93 0.90 -8.83
CA PHE A 586 4.28 0.58 -9.32
C PHE A 586 4.26 -0.59 -10.30
N HIS A 587 3.59 -1.68 -9.98
CA HIS A 587 3.51 -2.83 -10.87
C HIS A 587 2.81 -2.48 -12.20
N GLU A 588 1.71 -1.74 -12.16
CA GLU A 588 0.99 -1.29 -13.36
C GLU A 588 1.83 -0.33 -14.22
N LEU A 589 2.51 0.64 -13.62
CA LEU A 589 3.40 1.56 -14.36
C LEU A 589 4.66 0.87 -14.89
N TYR A 590 5.17 -0.11 -14.15
CA TYR A 590 6.27 -0.96 -14.60
C TYR A 590 5.85 -1.81 -15.80
N GLU A 591 4.67 -2.42 -15.77
CA GLU A 591 4.13 -3.19 -16.91
C GLU A 591 3.83 -2.29 -18.11
N TRP A 592 3.25 -1.10 -17.88
CA TRP A 592 2.96 -0.13 -18.93
C TRP A 592 4.21 0.32 -19.68
N CYS A 593 5.36 0.41 -19.00
CA CYS A 593 6.65 0.72 -19.61
C CYS A 593 7.77 -0.22 -19.15
N GLU A 594 7.60 -1.51 -19.44
CA GLU A 594 8.56 -2.55 -19.07
C GLU A 594 9.92 -2.32 -19.76
N GLN A 595 9.87 -1.98 -21.06
CA GLN A 595 11.07 -1.72 -21.86
C GLN A 595 11.43 -0.23 -21.81
N PRO A 596 12.70 0.13 -21.53
CA PRO A 596 13.13 1.52 -21.53
C PRO A 596 12.98 2.20 -22.90
N ILE A 597 12.18 3.27 -22.95
CA ILE A 597 12.00 4.10 -24.14
C ILE A 597 12.66 5.47 -23.88
N PRO A 598 13.82 5.81 -24.47
CA PRO A 598 14.54 7.06 -24.18
C PRO A 598 13.75 8.37 -24.39
N ALA A 599 12.66 8.34 -25.15
CA ALA A 599 11.75 9.47 -25.31
C ALA A 599 10.91 9.76 -24.04
N LEU A 600 10.74 8.77 -23.16
CA LEU A 600 10.00 8.86 -21.90
C LEU A 600 10.92 9.03 -20.68
N GLU A 601 12.16 9.50 -20.88
CA GLU A 601 13.09 9.75 -19.78
C GLU A 601 12.52 10.73 -18.74
N ASP A 602 11.84 11.78 -19.17
CA ASP A 602 11.23 12.75 -18.25
C ASP A 602 10.11 12.11 -17.43
N TRP A 603 9.32 11.25 -18.08
CA TRP A 603 8.25 10.51 -17.43
C TRP A 603 8.79 9.56 -16.36
N VAL A 604 9.80 8.72 -16.66
CA VAL A 604 10.32 7.76 -15.67
C VAL A 604 10.99 8.45 -14.48
N LEU A 605 11.66 9.59 -14.70
CA LEU A 605 12.23 10.39 -13.62
C LEU A 605 11.13 10.97 -12.71
N GLU A 606 10.01 11.40 -13.28
CA GLU A 606 8.83 11.82 -12.51
C GLU A 606 8.18 10.64 -11.76
N THR A 607 8.13 9.46 -12.37
CA THR A 607 7.66 8.23 -11.74
C THR A 607 8.50 7.89 -10.50
N PHE A 608 9.83 8.00 -10.58
CA PHE A 608 10.69 7.82 -9.40
C PHE A 608 10.50 8.92 -8.36
N ASP A 609 10.25 10.17 -8.77
CA ASP A 609 9.95 11.26 -7.85
C ASP A 609 8.65 11.01 -7.08
N LEU A 610 7.62 10.50 -7.77
CA LEU A 610 6.35 10.06 -7.19
C LEU A 610 6.57 8.92 -6.19
N PHE A 611 7.24 7.84 -6.58
CA PHE A 611 7.50 6.72 -5.69
C PHE A 611 8.42 7.06 -4.52
N ALA A 612 9.37 7.98 -4.71
CA ALA A 612 10.17 8.52 -3.62
C ALA A 612 9.35 9.33 -2.62
N GLU A 613 8.28 10.00 -3.07
CA GLU A 613 7.38 10.75 -2.21
C GLU A 613 6.41 9.84 -1.43
N TYR A 614 5.85 8.83 -2.09
CA TYR A 614 4.92 7.88 -1.47
C TYR A 614 5.61 6.70 -0.76
N GLY A 615 6.95 6.66 -0.77
CA GLY A 615 7.75 5.79 0.10
C GLY A 615 7.91 4.36 -0.39
N LEU A 616 7.87 4.14 -1.71
CA LEU A 616 8.10 2.82 -2.31
C LEU A 616 9.49 2.28 -1.88
N PRO A 617 9.59 0.99 -1.47
CA PRO A 617 10.88 0.40 -1.11
C PRO A 617 11.88 0.50 -2.27
N PRO A 618 13.09 1.06 -2.05
CA PRO A 618 14.08 1.25 -3.12
C PRO A 618 14.50 -0.06 -3.78
N GLY A 619 14.40 -1.18 -3.05
CA GLY A 619 14.70 -2.52 -3.56
C GLY A 619 13.87 -2.94 -4.77
N LEU A 620 12.61 -2.50 -4.86
CA LEU A 620 11.73 -2.81 -6.00
C LEU A 620 12.16 -2.07 -7.27
N LEU A 621 12.70 -0.86 -7.11
CA LEU A 621 13.13 -0.01 -8.22
C LEU A 621 14.48 -0.41 -8.82
N ILE A 622 15.25 -1.29 -8.18
CA ILE A 622 16.63 -1.62 -8.58
C ILE A 622 16.69 -2.08 -10.04
N ASN A 623 15.87 -3.06 -10.42
CA ASN A 623 15.93 -3.64 -11.77
C ASN A 623 15.50 -2.61 -12.81
N TRP A 624 14.35 -1.96 -12.58
CA TRP A 624 13.83 -0.96 -13.50
C TRP A 624 14.79 0.21 -13.71
N TYR A 625 15.37 0.73 -12.61
CA TYR A 625 16.39 1.77 -12.67
C TYR A 625 17.61 1.33 -13.46
N ARG A 626 18.08 0.09 -13.26
CA ARG A 626 19.24 -0.46 -13.99
C ARG A 626 18.97 -0.57 -15.49
N ASP A 627 17.81 -1.06 -15.87
CA ASP A 627 17.43 -1.23 -17.28
C ASP A 627 17.33 0.12 -17.98
N TRP A 628 16.67 1.09 -17.35
CA TRP A 628 16.57 2.45 -17.86
C TRP A 628 17.93 3.14 -18.00
N LEU A 629 18.69 3.22 -16.92
CA LEU A 629 19.95 3.94 -16.93
C LEU A 629 20.98 3.27 -17.87
N SER A 630 21.01 1.93 -17.95
CA SER A 630 21.88 1.25 -18.90
C SER A 630 21.52 1.59 -20.35
N THR A 631 20.23 1.67 -20.68
CA THR A 631 19.74 2.05 -22.01
C THR A 631 20.09 3.51 -22.32
N ILE A 632 19.88 4.44 -21.38
CA ILE A 632 20.22 5.86 -21.55
C ILE A 632 21.73 6.04 -21.75
N LEU A 633 22.57 5.34 -20.99
CA LEU A 633 24.03 5.43 -21.11
C LEU A 633 24.58 4.80 -22.40
N ASN A 634 23.88 3.80 -22.95
CA ASN A 634 24.30 3.12 -24.19
C ASN A 634 23.75 3.81 -25.46
N THR A 635 22.73 4.64 -25.33
CA THR A 635 22.11 5.33 -26.47
C THR A 635 22.98 6.53 -26.88
N PRO A 636 23.39 6.66 -28.16
CA PRO A 636 24.17 7.78 -28.64
C PRO A 636 23.30 9.04 -28.80
N ARG A 637 22.97 9.69 -27.68
CA ARG A 637 22.22 10.96 -27.59
C ARG A 637 23.05 12.00 -26.84
N ASN A 638 22.78 13.28 -27.09
CA ASN A 638 23.31 14.35 -26.26
C ASN A 638 22.71 14.24 -24.85
N GLN A 639 23.54 13.88 -23.87
CA GLN A 639 23.10 13.70 -22.49
C GLN A 639 23.15 15.05 -21.77
N GLU A 640 22.01 15.47 -21.25
CA GLU A 640 21.94 16.71 -20.48
C GLU A 640 22.47 16.50 -19.06
N ARG A 641 23.32 17.41 -18.59
CA ARG A 641 23.95 17.32 -17.28
C ARG A 641 22.94 17.19 -16.14
N ASN A 642 21.86 17.97 -16.19
CA ASN A 642 20.79 17.96 -15.19
C ASN A 642 20.15 16.56 -15.04
N LYS A 643 19.81 15.90 -16.15
CA LYS A 643 19.18 14.58 -16.16
C LYS A 643 20.12 13.54 -15.58
N LEU A 644 21.40 13.54 -15.98
CA LEU A 644 22.39 12.63 -15.41
C LEU A 644 22.57 12.85 -13.90
N GLN A 645 22.52 14.10 -13.42
CA GLN A 645 22.57 14.41 -11.99
C GLN A 645 21.29 13.96 -11.25
N THR A 646 20.11 14.09 -11.86
CA THR A 646 18.86 13.56 -11.31
C THR A 646 18.91 12.03 -11.22
N TRP A 647 19.39 11.34 -12.27
CA TRP A 647 19.67 9.92 -12.22
C TRP A 647 20.62 9.60 -11.06
N GLN A 648 21.70 10.36 -10.88
CA GLN A 648 22.67 10.13 -9.80
C GLN A 648 22.02 10.25 -8.42
N GLN A 649 21.14 11.24 -8.22
CA GLN A 649 20.40 11.42 -6.97
C GLN A 649 19.49 10.23 -6.67
N PHE A 650 18.69 9.78 -7.63
CA PHE A 650 17.87 8.58 -7.46
C PHE A 650 18.74 7.32 -7.28
N GLY A 651 19.90 7.24 -7.94
CA GLY A 651 20.87 6.18 -7.75
C GLY A 651 21.45 6.12 -6.32
N ARG A 652 21.65 7.26 -5.65
CA ARG A 652 22.06 7.32 -4.24
C ARG A 652 20.97 6.77 -3.32
N TRP A 653 19.69 6.99 -3.66
CA TRP A 653 18.54 6.48 -2.93
C TRP A 653 18.27 4.99 -3.19
N ILE A 654 18.21 4.57 -4.45
CA ILE A 654 17.87 3.21 -4.90
C ILE A 654 19.02 2.22 -4.64
N GLN A 655 20.26 2.69 -4.68
CA GLN A 655 21.47 1.88 -4.51
C GLN A 655 21.55 0.67 -5.46
N PRO A 656 21.43 0.87 -6.78
CA PRO A 656 21.30 -0.21 -7.78
C PRO A 656 22.58 -1.06 -7.94
N GLY A 657 23.71 -0.63 -7.39
CA GLY A 657 25.02 -1.24 -7.56
C GLY A 657 26.08 -0.23 -8.01
N GLN A 658 27.31 -0.39 -7.52
CA GLN A 658 28.41 0.55 -7.78
C GLN A 658 28.91 0.50 -9.23
N ASP A 659 28.67 -0.58 -9.96
CA ASP A 659 29.05 -0.72 -11.37
C ASP A 659 28.36 0.35 -12.24
N LEU A 660 27.06 0.53 -12.02
CA LEU A 660 26.26 1.45 -12.81
C LEU A 660 26.44 2.90 -12.34
N ILE A 661 26.58 3.12 -11.03
CA ILE A 661 26.90 4.44 -10.46
C ILE A 661 28.25 4.93 -11.00
N SER A 662 29.28 4.07 -11.04
CA SER A 662 30.60 4.45 -11.59
C SER A 662 30.54 4.85 -13.06
N ARG A 663 29.71 4.15 -13.87
CA ARG A 663 29.49 4.50 -15.28
C ARG A 663 28.75 5.84 -15.44
N LEU A 664 27.76 6.08 -14.59
CA LEU A 664 27.04 7.36 -14.55
C LEU A 664 27.97 8.50 -14.14
N ASP A 665 28.81 8.31 -13.13
CA ASP A 665 29.80 9.31 -12.70
C ASP A 665 30.79 9.65 -13.83
N GLN A 666 31.25 8.66 -14.58
CA GLN A 666 32.10 8.87 -15.76
C GLN A 666 31.36 9.65 -16.86
N ALA A 667 30.07 9.36 -17.10
CA ALA A 667 29.26 10.09 -18.07
C ALA A 667 29.06 11.56 -17.63
N ILE A 668 28.80 11.80 -16.35
CA ILE A 668 28.70 13.15 -15.78
C ILE A 668 30.01 13.92 -15.95
N ILE A 669 31.16 13.31 -15.61
CA ILE A 669 32.48 13.95 -15.78
C ILE A 669 32.68 14.36 -17.25
N LYS A 670 32.41 13.44 -18.18
CA LYS A 670 32.56 13.72 -19.61
C LYS A 670 31.66 14.88 -20.08
N VAL A 671 30.39 14.88 -19.67
CA VAL A 671 29.45 15.97 -20.03
C VAL A 671 29.87 17.29 -19.39
N VAL A 672 30.39 17.28 -18.15
CA VAL A 672 30.89 18.49 -17.47
C VAL A 672 32.16 19.03 -18.15
N GLU A 673 33.03 18.17 -18.68
CA GLU A 673 34.20 18.58 -19.45
C GLU A 673 33.82 19.17 -20.82
N GLU A 674 32.76 18.66 -21.45
CA GLU A 674 32.24 19.14 -22.74
C GLU A 674 31.36 20.39 -22.59
N ASP A 675 30.62 20.53 -21.48
CA ASP A 675 29.73 21.66 -21.18
C ASP A 675 30.49 22.81 -20.50
N THR A 676 31.01 23.71 -21.33
CA THR A 676 31.91 24.80 -20.90
C THR A 676 31.28 25.88 -20.01
N ARG A 677 29.94 25.90 -19.79
CA ARG A 677 29.27 26.89 -18.92
C ARG A 677 28.15 26.30 -18.05
N ASP A 678 28.44 26.16 -16.76
CA ASP A 678 27.41 25.94 -15.74
C ASP A 678 26.69 27.24 -15.39
N THR A 679 25.58 27.51 -16.08
CA THR A 679 24.78 28.73 -15.86
C THR A 679 24.29 28.92 -14.42
N ILE A 680 24.10 27.84 -13.64
CA ILE A 680 23.68 27.92 -12.23
C ILE A 680 24.87 28.32 -11.34
N ALA A 681 26.06 27.79 -11.63
CA ALA A 681 27.29 28.18 -10.94
C ALA A 681 27.69 29.65 -11.22
N GLU A 682 27.33 30.17 -12.39
CA GLU A 682 27.60 31.55 -12.81
C GLU A 682 26.64 32.59 -12.19
N LEU A 683 25.55 32.17 -11.56
CA LEU A 683 24.62 33.08 -10.87
C LEU A 683 25.32 33.81 -9.70
N PRO A 684 25.03 35.11 -9.49
CA PRO A 684 25.71 35.90 -8.47
C PRO A 684 25.39 35.41 -7.05
N ALA A 685 26.34 35.59 -6.13
CA ALA A 685 26.12 35.27 -4.72
C ALA A 685 24.96 36.11 -4.14
N GLY A 686 24.03 35.46 -3.46
CA GLY A 686 22.79 36.06 -2.94
C GLY A 686 21.63 36.09 -3.93
N TYR A 687 21.77 35.54 -5.14
CA TYR A 687 20.67 35.44 -6.11
C TYR A 687 19.52 34.63 -5.51
N ARG A 688 18.33 35.23 -5.44
CA ARG A 688 17.19 34.64 -4.73
C ARG A 688 16.22 33.96 -5.70
N ILE A 689 15.98 32.67 -5.49
CA ILE A 689 15.04 31.86 -6.26
C ILE A 689 13.85 31.50 -5.36
N GLY A 690 12.66 31.97 -5.72
CA GLY A 690 11.41 31.61 -5.06
C GLY A 690 10.72 30.47 -5.81
N ILE A 691 10.49 29.34 -5.14
CA ILE A 691 9.77 28.18 -5.69
C ILE A 691 8.39 28.11 -5.02
N LEU A 692 7.34 28.31 -5.81
CA LEU A 692 5.95 28.22 -5.40
C LEU A 692 5.39 26.87 -5.90
N THR A 693 5.07 25.96 -4.98
CA THR A 693 4.59 24.61 -5.31
C THR A 693 3.87 23.98 -4.11
N LEU A 694 2.91 23.09 -4.35
CA LEU A 694 2.31 22.29 -3.27
C LEU A 694 3.12 21.03 -2.90
N ARG A 695 4.15 20.69 -3.69
CA ARG A 695 5.01 19.52 -3.45
C ARG A 695 6.32 19.95 -2.79
N GLU A 696 6.33 19.92 -1.46
CA GLU A 696 7.51 20.31 -0.67
C GLU A 696 8.71 19.39 -0.92
N SER A 697 8.46 18.08 -1.06
CA SER A 697 9.50 17.06 -1.25
C SER A 697 10.32 17.30 -2.53
N SER A 698 9.65 17.49 -3.67
CA SER A 698 10.28 17.79 -4.96
C SER A 698 11.01 19.13 -4.93
N ALA A 699 10.44 20.15 -4.29
CA ALA A 699 11.07 21.47 -4.14
C ALA A 699 12.36 21.41 -3.31
N GLN A 700 12.36 20.60 -2.25
CA GLN A 700 13.49 20.41 -1.36
C GLN A 700 14.64 19.67 -2.07
N ARG A 701 14.33 18.64 -2.88
CA ARG A 701 15.33 17.98 -3.75
C ARG A 701 15.96 18.95 -4.73
N VAL A 702 15.15 19.79 -5.42
CA VAL A 702 15.66 20.82 -6.34
C VAL A 702 16.57 21.80 -5.62
N LYS A 703 16.18 22.24 -4.42
CA LYS A 703 16.99 23.13 -3.59
C LYS A 703 18.35 22.53 -3.28
N GLU A 704 18.41 21.24 -2.92
CA GLU A 704 19.67 20.53 -2.67
C GLU A 704 20.54 20.49 -3.93
N MET A 705 19.96 20.14 -5.09
CA MET A 705 20.69 20.09 -6.37
C MET A 705 21.25 21.45 -6.78
N LEU A 706 20.50 22.54 -6.57
CA LEU A 706 20.96 23.90 -6.87
C LEU A 706 22.08 24.35 -5.92
N LEU A 707 21.98 24.03 -4.63
CA LEU A 707 23.00 24.37 -3.63
C LEU A 707 24.29 23.56 -3.77
N GLU A 708 24.22 22.32 -4.27
CA GLU A 708 25.41 21.54 -4.63
C GLU A 708 26.22 22.24 -5.72
N ARG A 709 25.57 22.96 -6.64
CA ARG A 709 26.21 23.69 -7.74
C ARG A 709 26.63 25.10 -7.39
N ASN A 710 25.83 25.81 -6.58
CA ASN A 710 26.13 27.16 -6.13
C ASN A 710 25.64 27.38 -4.70
N LYS A 711 26.57 27.27 -3.75
CA LYS A 711 26.31 27.50 -2.31
C LYS A 711 25.89 28.93 -1.97
N GLY A 712 26.04 29.87 -2.89
CA GLY A 712 25.71 31.28 -2.71
C GLY A 712 24.24 31.63 -2.98
N LEU A 713 23.41 30.70 -3.45
CA LEU A 713 22.00 30.94 -3.78
C LEU A 713 21.12 31.03 -2.51
N ASP A 714 20.11 31.92 -2.52
CA ASP A 714 19.06 31.97 -1.50
C ASP A 714 17.77 31.37 -2.07
N ILE A 715 17.47 30.13 -1.72
CA ILE A 715 16.31 29.39 -2.25
C ILE A 715 15.18 29.38 -1.23
N ARG A 716 14.02 29.92 -1.60
CA ARG A 716 12.83 30.03 -0.77
C ARG A 716 11.69 29.19 -1.34
N ILE A 717 11.24 28.21 -0.58
CA ILE A 717 10.12 27.34 -0.94
C ILE A 717 8.87 27.86 -0.24
N CYS A 718 7.73 27.90 -0.93
CA CYS A 718 6.44 28.24 -0.35
C CYS A 718 5.34 27.31 -0.88
N ILE A 719 4.58 26.76 0.07
CA ILE A 719 3.58 25.70 -0.11
C ILE A 719 2.15 26.19 0.09
N GLU A 720 1.94 27.50 0.09
CA GLU A 720 0.62 28.07 0.35
C GLU A 720 -0.30 27.98 -0.86
N LYS A 721 -1.54 27.54 -0.63
CA LYS A 721 -2.57 27.33 -1.66
C LYS A 721 -3.24 28.62 -2.14
N ASP A 722 -3.23 29.67 -1.32
CA ASP A 722 -3.88 30.95 -1.60
C ASP A 722 -2.88 32.12 -1.51
N PHE A 723 -3.23 33.26 -2.10
CA PHE A 723 -2.36 34.45 -2.09
C PHE A 723 -2.27 35.03 -0.67
N SER A 724 -1.04 35.12 -0.14
CA SER A 724 -0.75 35.67 1.18
C SER A 724 0.35 36.74 1.15
N GLU A 725 0.52 37.45 2.26
CA GLU A 725 1.63 38.40 2.43
C GLU A 725 3.01 37.71 2.34
N GLN A 726 3.09 36.41 2.65
CA GLN A 726 4.32 35.62 2.52
C GLN A 726 4.63 35.32 1.03
N VAL A 727 3.65 34.89 0.25
CA VAL A 727 3.76 34.68 -1.20
C VAL A 727 4.20 35.97 -1.90
N LYS A 728 3.58 37.10 -1.52
CA LYS A 728 3.93 38.44 -2.00
C LYS A 728 5.36 38.84 -1.62
N ALA A 729 5.79 38.59 -0.39
CA ALA A 729 7.15 38.91 0.05
C ALA A 729 8.21 38.10 -0.71
N ILE A 730 7.92 36.84 -1.05
CA ILE A 730 8.79 36.00 -1.87
C ILE A 730 8.83 36.54 -3.31
N ALA A 731 7.68 36.83 -3.92
CA ALA A 731 7.62 37.38 -5.28
C ALA A 731 8.39 38.71 -5.41
N GLN A 732 8.25 39.63 -4.44
CA GLN A 732 8.94 40.92 -4.46
C GLN A 732 10.45 40.82 -4.30
N LYS A 733 10.92 39.89 -3.46
CA LYS A 733 12.32 39.86 -3.07
C LYS A 733 13.16 38.88 -3.89
N SER A 734 12.53 37.94 -4.59
CA SER A 734 13.21 36.98 -5.45
C SER A 734 13.61 37.62 -6.77
N ASP A 735 14.73 37.14 -7.32
CA ASP A 735 15.24 37.52 -8.65
C ASP A 735 14.68 36.58 -9.72
N MET A 736 14.36 35.34 -9.35
CA MET A 736 13.62 34.37 -10.16
C MET A 736 12.47 33.78 -9.36
N VAL A 737 11.29 33.67 -9.98
CA VAL A 737 10.12 33.05 -9.36
C VAL A 737 9.64 31.91 -10.25
N VAL A 738 9.59 30.71 -9.67
CA VAL A 738 9.14 29.48 -10.30
C VAL A 738 7.75 29.16 -9.75
N VAL A 739 6.77 28.97 -10.64
CA VAL A 739 5.39 28.64 -10.28
C VAL A 739 5.03 27.31 -10.89
N VAL A 740 4.80 26.31 -10.04
CA VAL A 740 4.31 24.99 -10.44
C VAL A 740 2.79 25.07 -10.61
N THR A 741 2.32 25.38 -11.81
CA THR A 741 0.89 25.63 -12.10
C THR A 741 0.01 24.39 -12.09
N THR A 742 0.58 23.19 -12.16
CA THR A 742 -0.16 21.93 -12.08
C THR A 742 -0.83 21.71 -10.71
N CYS A 743 -0.50 22.53 -9.71
CA CYS A 743 -0.98 22.40 -8.34
C CYS A 743 -1.44 23.74 -7.72
N LEU A 744 -1.34 24.89 -8.40
CA LEU A 744 -1.60 26.21 -7.81
C LEU A 744 -2.75 26.94 -8.49
N LYS A 745 -3.64 27.56 -7.70
CA LYS A 745 -4.76 28.36 -8.21
C LYS A 745 -4.28 29.57 -9.03
N HIS A 746 -4.98 29.85 -10.13
CA HIS A 746 -4.74 31.04 -10.98
C HIS A 746 -4.68 32.37 -10.19
N ALA A 747 -5.35 32.46 -9.04
CA ALA A 747 -5.34 33.63 -8.15
C ALA A 747 -3.93 34.01 -7.65
N ILE A 748 -3.05 33.04 -7.39
CA ILE A 748 -1.66 33.31 -7.00
C ILE A 748 -0.90 33.89 -8.19
N THR A 749 -1.04 33.27 -9.38
CA THR A 749 -0.34 33.66 -10.61
C THR A 749 -0.68 35.10 -11.02
N TYR A 750 -1.96 35.50 -10.95
CA TYR A 750 -2.38 36.88 -11.20
C TYR A 750 -2.02 37.84 -10.06
N GLY A 751 -2.07 37.38 -8.81
CA GLY A 751 -1.79 38.21 -7.63
C GLY A 751 -0.31 38.59 -7.46
N ILE A 752 0.62 37.73 -7.89
CA ILE A 752 2.07 38.01 -7.81
C ILE A 752 2.59 38.83 -8.99
N ALA A 753 1.92 38.82 -10.14
CA ALA A 753 2.37 39.46 -11.37
C ALA A 753 2.85 40.93 -11.22
N PRO A 754 2.19 41.80 -10.42
CA PRO A 754 2.64 43.18 -10.22
C PRO A 754 3.94 43.33 -9.41
N TYR A 755 4.38 42.27 -8.74
CA TYR A 755 5.47 42.29 -7.77
C TYR A 755 6.75 41.62 -8.27
N LEU A 756 6.73 41.06 -9.47
CA LEU A 756 7.85 40.33 -10.05
C LEU A 756 8.88 41.28 -10.66
N LYS A 757 10.15 40.91 -10.54
CA LYS A 757 11.26 41.62 -11.22
C LYS A 757 11.46 41.19 -12.68
N GLY A 758 10.87 40.06 -13.09
CA GLY A 758 10.98 39.49 -14.44
C GLY A 758 9.93 38.40 -14.70
N ASP A 759 10.00 37.75 -15.86
CA ASP A 759 9.04 36.73 -16.28
C ASP A 759 9.02 35.50 -15.36
N LEU A 760 7.83 34.93 -15.19
CA LEU A 760 7.61 33.71 -14.42
C LEU A 760 8.20 32.49 -15.13
N VAL A 761 8.78 31.59 -14.34
CA VAL A 761 9.26 30.29 -14.82
C VAL A 761 8.20 29.23 -14.54
N TYR A 762 7.77 28.55 -15.59
CA TYR A 762 6.76 27.49 -15.51
C TYR A 762 7.40 26.16 -15.88
N PRO A 763 7.51 25.21 -14.93
CA PRO A 763 7.89 23.85 -15.25
C PRO A 763 6.73 23.11 -15.92
N ILE A 764 7.05 22.06 -16.66
CA ILE A 764 6.08 21.23 -17.41
C ILE A 764 5.25 20.38 -16.44
N SER A 765 5.81 20.06 -15.27
CA SER A 765 5.22 19.19 -14.25
C SER A 765 5.66 19.62 -12.84
N SER A 766 5.14 18.94 -11.83
CA SER A 766 5.46 19.19 -10.41
C SER A 766 6.71 18.44 -9.91
N GLY A 767 7.31 17.59 -10.76
CA GLY A 767 8.46 16.78 -10.41
C GLY A 767 9.76 17.58 -10.29
N SER A 768 10.71 17.06 -9.50
CA SER A 768 12.00 17.70 -9.24
C SER A 768 12.85 17.91 -10.50
N SER A 769 12.85 16.95 -11.44
CA SER A 769 13.55 17.06 -12.73
C SER A 769 13.05 18.23 -13.58
N SER A 770 11.73 18.40 -13.68
CA SER A 770 11.06 19.42 -14.49
C SER A 770 11.26 20.82 -13.94
N ILE A 771 11.17 20.97 -12.61
CA ILE A 771 11.46 22.24 -11.91
C ILE A 771 12.92 22.65 -12.17
N LEU A 772 13.88 21.74 -12.02
CA LEU A 772 15.29 22.03 -12.25
C LEU A 772 15.57 22.42 -13.71
N ALA A 773 15.01 21.68 -14.67
CA ALA A 773 15.18 21.97 -16.09
C ALA A 773 14.64 23.36 -16.46
N ALA A 774 13.48 23.76 -15.92
CA ALA A 774 12.89 25.07 -16.16
C ALA A 774 13.75 26.21 -15.59
N ILE A 775 14.34 26.01 -14.41
CA ILE A 775 15.27 26.98 -13.79
C ILE A 775 16.54 27.13 -14.65
N GLU A 776 17.12 26.02 -15.12
CA GLU A 776 18.31 26.06 -15.97
C GLU A 776 18.04 26.69 -17.34
N GLN A 777 16.89 26.41 -17.93
CA GLN A 777 16.49 27.03 -19.19
C GLN A 777 16.38 28.54 -19.04
N ARG A 778 15.84 29.01 -17.90
CA ARG A 778 15.76 30.44 -17.58
C ARG A 778 17.13 31.04 -17.27
N SER A 779 18.06 30.33 -16.65
CA SER A 779 19.41 30.85 -16.40
C SER A 779 20.28 30.90 -17.65
N LYS A 780 19.94 30.16 -18.70
CA LYS A 780 20.60 30.21 -20.02
C LYS A 780 20.22 31.44 -20.86
N GLY A 781 19.07 32.06 -20.61
CA GLY A 781 18.53 33.18 -21.39
C GLY A 781 18.38 34.45 -20.58
#